data_AF-A0A1V5WS53-F1
#
_entry.id   AF-A0A1V5WS53-F1
#
_cell.length_a   1.000
_cell.length_b   1.000
_cell.length_c   1.000
_cell.angle_alpha   90.00
_cell.angle_beta   90.00
_cell.angle_gamma   90.00
#
_symmetry.space_group_name_H-M   'P 1'
#
loop_
_entity.id
_entity.type
_entity.pdbx_description
1 polymer ?
#
loop_
_entity_poly.entity_id
_entity_poly.type
_entity_poly.pdbx_seq_one_letter_code
_entity_poly.pdbx_strand_id
1 'polypeptide(L)'
;MKALSYAVFVVRLLWYMVWGGAYAISSFIIVPFFIALARLLVAVLKQCWGNLACFYKRWVKRSGLGRVLLWHGAAFVVIMVVVGSWGDAPRTPQAGSNQAKEQVAPATTPEPMDKKPEEKPAPAEVKDTSPKGALGKGAWIIELDEAELGQVKQIKDPEARQSAQVKAVVAKAKKNGLGHIIVKTAHFGKPYGSCPPEMARELGEACRKAGIRCFGYGRILADDADAEAEMAKRAMRPARDGGLGLDGYVFDAEGEVKGKDKNLRLILADVKSWLKAAAPNKRLGYSSFGIPSYHRGLAWDTLNEFCHYAMPQLYWRSWQSTQKWSLDESLGKSLASWRDCPLPVVPTVQSYSGKLGGVARVEPAKMKKFLAGLDTSSGFNSFRWDYTGPEQWQVIRDFKCGQPSYKLKVPAEGKQTSAASTTMPKMPLEPTGKGDLTGMVVVIDPGHGGTDPGMGWKVEWKKSGKAHKLKAWEAAVTYPTSWQLAATLRSRGAYVYLTAWDPIMAQVPTGARDLPLPRKATFTDDCKKVRGGMFSQRFATVSTAVKRFDASGKKLGWRHVAFVSIHVDSLGGNVSGAHAVCWPGDVDLGEPIAAELAKIGVATPGRPLWEKTKRMGIIAPSNVPLRLRLVVEMGVPANDGGDSWRLRSQKHRQKIIDAIANGLAAVND
;
A
#
# COMPACT_ATOMS: atom_id res chain seq x y z
N MET A 1 -53.55 2.87 -24.51
CA MET A 1 -54.66 2.57 -23.59
C MET A 1 -55.01 1.09 -23.51
N LYS A 2 -55.33 0.39 -24.63
CA LYS A 2 -55.65 -1.07 -24.60
C LYS A 2 -54.58 -1.97 -23.94
N ALA A 3 -53.29 -1.69 -24.19
CA ALA A 3 -52.19 -2.42 -23.56
C ALA A 3 -52.07 -2.18 -22.04
N LEU A 4 -52.45 -0.98 -21.57
CA LEU A 4 -52.44 -0.62 -20.15
C LEU A 4 -53.59 -1.30 -19.41
N SER A 5 -54.77 -1.36 -20.04
CA SER A 5 -55.92 -2.12 -19.54
C SER A 5 -55.62 -3.63 -19.43
N TYR A 6 -54.86 -4.18 -20.38
CA TYR A 6 -54.43 -5.58 -20.35
C TYR A 6 -53.43 -5.86 -19.22
N ALA A 7 -52.47 -4.95 -18.99
CA ALA A 7 -51.51 -5.08 -17.90
C ALA A 7 -52.18 -5.02 -16.51
N VAL A 8 -53.15 -4.12 -16.33
CA VAL A 8 -53.92 -4.01 -15.07
C VAL A 8 -54.78 -5.26 -14.83
N PHE A 9 -55.36 -5.84 -15.88
CA PHE A 9 -56.12 -7.09 -15.77
C PHE A 9 -55.22 -8.27 -15.35
N VAL A 10 -54.04 -8.41 -15.95
CA VAL A 10 -53.06 -9.46 -15.60
C VAL A 10 -52.57 -9.32 -14.16
N VAL A 11 -52.31 -8.09 -13.69
CA VAL A 11 -51.90 -7.85 -12.30
C VAL A 11 -53.02 -8.21 -11.30
N ARG A 12 -54.28 -7.90 -11.63
CA ARG A 12 -55.44 -8.30 -10.78
C ARG A 12 -55.63 -9.82 -10.75
N LEU A 13 -55.44 -10.50 -11.87
CA LEU A 13 -55.53 -11.96 -11.96
C LEU A 13 -54.44 -12.64 -11.11
N LEU A 14 -53.21 -12.12 -11.18
CA LEU A 14 -52.08 -12.59 -10.37
C LEU A 14 -52.31 -12.35 -8.87
N TRP A 15 -52.87 -11.21 -8.50
CA TRP A 15 -53.23 -10.91 -7.11
C TRP A 15 -54.25 -11.90 -6.55
N TYR A 16 -55.27 -12.26 -7.35
CA TYR A 16 -56.28 -13.24 -6.96
C TYR A 16 -55.74 -14.67 -6.86
N MET A 17 -54.79 -15.06 -7.70
CA MET A 17 -54.19 -16.40 -7.65
C MET A 17 -53.20 -16.60 -6.49
N VAL A 18 -52.53 -15.52 -6.05
CA VAL A 18 -51.59 -15.59 -4.91
C VAL A 18 -52.33 -15.62 -3.57
N TRP A 19 -53.52 -15.01 -3.48
CA TRP A 19 -54.27 -14.86 -2.22
C TRP A 19 -55.60 -15.63 -2.14
N GLY A 20 -56.13 -16.10 -3.28
CA GLY A 20 -57.32 -16.94 -3.34
C GLY A 20 -56.96 -18.41 -3.13
N GLY A 21 -56.98 -18.85 -1.88
CA GLY A 21 -56.55 -20.19 -1.46
C GLY A 21 -57.14 -21.34 -2.27
N ALA A 22 -56.28 -22.01 -3.03
CA ALA A 22 -56.47 -23.38 -3.51
C ALA A 22 -55.09 -24.08 -3.55
N TYR A 23 -54.62 -24.51 -2.38
CA TYR A 23 -53.39 -25.29 -2.23
C TYR A 23 -53.72 -26.79 -2.35
N ALA A 24 -53.91 -27.26 -3.57
CA ALA A 24 -53.69 -28.65 -3.94
C ALA A 24 -53.73 -28.75 -5.46
N ILE A 25 -52.69 -29.36 -6.03
CA ILE A 25 -52.41 -29.53 -7.46
C ILE A 25 -51.64 -28.35 -8.07
N SER A 26 -50.42 -28.64 -8.54
CA SER A 26 -49.73 -28.03 -9.70
C SER A 26 -48.37 -27.32 -9.53
N SER A 27 -47.54 -27.66 -8.54
CA SER A 27 -46.11 -27.24 -8.55
C SER A 27 -45.36 -27.66 -9.83
N PHE A 28 -45.83 -28.70 -10.53
CA PHE A 28 -45.23 -29.20 -11.77
C PHE A 28 -45.71 -28.52 -13.07
N ILE A 29 -46.82 -27.78 -13.07
CA ILE A 29 -47.36 -27.13 -14.29
C ILE A 29 -47.32 -25.60 -14.16
N ILE A 30 -47.66 -25.08 -12.98
CA ILE A 30 -47.74 -23.64 -12.75
C ILE A 30 -46.37 -22.97 -12.78
N VAL A 31 -45.36 -23.56 -12.13
CA VAL A 31 -44.02 -22.95 -12.05
C VAL A 31 -43.35 -22.88 -13.42
N PRO A 32 -43.33 -23.94 -14.25
CA PRO A 32 -42.78 -23.85 -15.61
C PRO A 32 -43.58 -22.87 -16.50
N PHE A 33 -44.90 -22.83 -16.36
CA PHE A 33 -45.75 -21.90 -17.12
C PHE A 33 -45.42 -20.44 -16.80
N PHE A 34 -45.23 -20.08 -15.52
CA PHE A 34 -44.87 -18.72 -15.13
C PHE A 34 -43.44 -18.35 -15.55
N ILE A 35 -42.49 -19.29 -15.53
CA ILE A 35 -41.13 -19.06 -16.07
C ILE A 35 -41.19 -18.82 -17.59
N ALA A 36 -42.01 -19.58 -18.32
CA ALA A 36 -42.20 -19.39 -19.76
C ALA A 36 -42.88 -18.03 -20.06
N LEU A 37 -43.90 -17.66 -19.30
CA LEU A 37 -44.60 -16.38 -19.45
C LEU A 37 -43.69 -15.19 -19.14
N ALA A 38 -42.85 -15.27 -18.10
CA ALA A 38 -41.86 -14.25 -17.78
C ALA A 38 -40.82 -14.09 -18.91
N ARG A 39 -40.35 -15.20 -19.48
CA ARG A 39 -39.43 -15.18 -20.64
C ARG A 39 -40.09 -14.54 -21.87
N LEU A 40 -41.35 -14.84 -22.14
CA LEU A 40 -42.11 -14.25 -23.24
C LEU A 40 -42.31 -12.73 -23.04
N LEU A 41 -42.65 -12.30 -21.82
CA LEU A 41 -42.78 -10.88 -21.48
C LEU A 41 -41.47 -10.12 -21.67
N VAL A 42 -40.33 -10.69 -21.24
CA VAL A 42 -39.00 -10.11 -21.47
C VAL A 42 -38.68 -10.01 -22.96
N ALA A 43 -39.03 -11.02 -23.76
CA ALA A 43 -38.82 -11.01 -25.20
C ALA A 43 -39.68 -9.94 -25.90
N VAL A 44 -40.96 -9.81 -25.55
CA VAL A 44 -41.85 -8.78 -26.08
C VAL A 44 -41.36 -7.37 -25.70
N LEU A 45 -40.92 -7.18 -24.45
CA LEU A 45 -40.37 -5.90 -24.00
C LEU A 45 -39.07 -5.55 -24.75
N LYS A 46 -38.19 -6.52 -25.02
CA LYS A 46 -37.00 -6.31 -25.87
C LYS A 46 -37.36 -5.93 -27.30
N GLN A 47 -38.36 -6.60 -27.90
CA GLN A 47 -38.84 -6.31 -29.25
C GLN A 47 -39.45 -4.89 -29.33
N CYS A 48 -40.30 -4.53 -28.38
CA CYS A 48 -40.90 -3.21 -28.28
C CYS A 48 -39.82 -2.13 -28.07
N TRP A 49 -38.79 -2.41 -27.26
CA TRP A 49 -37.66 -1.49 -27.05
C TRP A 49 -36.82 -1.30 -28.32
N GLY A 50 -36.55 -2.38 -29.07
CA GLY A 50 -35.86 -2.28 -30.37
C GLY A 50 -36.60 -1.38 -31.35
N ASN A 51 -37.93 -1.54 -31.43
CA ASN A 51 -38.78 -0.70 -32.28
C ASN A 51 -38.85 0.76 -31.79
N LEU A 52 -38.92 0.98 -30.48
CA LEU A 52 -38.94 2.32 -29.87
C LEU A 52 -37.60 3.04 -30.04
N ALA A 53 -36.49 2.33 -29.89
CA ALA A 53 -35.13 2.86 -30.10
C ALA A 53 -34.87 3.21 -31.57
N CYS A 54 -35.38 2.40 -32.51
CA CYS A 54 -35.34 2.71 -33.94
C CYS A 54 -36.21 3.93 -34.30
N PHE A 55 -37.41 4.03 -33.73
CA PHE A 55 -38.27 5.20 -33.90
C PHE A 55 -37.62 6.46 -33.33
N TYR A 56 -37.05 6.37 -32.12
CA TYR A 56 -36.36 7.47 -31.44
C TYR A 56 -35.11 7.94 -32.22
N LYS A 57 -34.29 7.01 -32.74
CA LYS A 57 -33.16 7.35 -33.62
C LYS A 57 -33.60 8.07 -34.89
N ARG A 58 -34.69 7.63 -35.53
CA ARG A 58 -35.24 8.29 -36.74
C ARG A 58 -35.81 9.68 -36.42
N TRP A 59 -36.46 9.83 -35.27
CA TRP A 59 -37.04 11.10 -34.84
C TRP A 59 -35.96 12.13 -34.49
N VAL A 60 -34.95 11.76 -33.69
CA VAL A 60 -33.80 12.63 -33.33
C VAL A 60 -33.02 13.05 -34.57
N LYS A 61 -32.87 12.17 -35.58
CA LYS A 61 -32.20 12.51 -36.84
C LYS A 61 -32.99 13.50 -37.71
N ARG A 62 -34.31 13.56 -37.57
CA ARG A 62 -35.19 14.47 -38.33
C ARG A 62 -35.43 15.81 -37.62
N SER A 63 -35.36 15.87 -36.30
CA SER A 63 -35.75 17.06 -35.53
C SER A 63 -34.62 18.07 -35.27
N GLY A 64 -33.36 17.75 -35.60
CA GLY A 64 -32.22 18.68 -35.49
C GLY A 64 -31.83 19.11 -34.06
N LEU A 65 -32.53 18.64 -33.03
CA LEU A 65 -32.40 19.08 -31.64
C LEU A 65 -31.49 18.15 -30.81
N GLY A 66 -30.26 17.94 -31.27
CA GLY A 66 -29.31 16.99 -30.67
C GLY A 66 -28.70 17.39 -29.31
N ARG A 67 -29.04 18.54 -28.72
CA ARG A 67 -28.32 19.07 -27.54
C ARG A 67 -29.15 19.37 -26.28
N VAL A 68 -30.48 19.17 -26.27
CA VAL A 68 -31.30 19.57 -25.09
C VAL A 68 -31.76 18.41 -24.19
N LEU A 69 -31.59 17.14 -24.59
CA LEU A 69 -32.22 16.00 -23.88
C LEU A 69 -31.26 15.04 -23.17
N LEU A 70 -30.15 15.55 -22.61
CA LEU A 70 -29.28 14.74 -21.73
C LEU A 70 -29.79 14.65 -20.28
N TRP A 71 -30.75 15.49 -19.87
CA TRP A 71 -31.18 15.60 -18.47
C TRP A 71 -32.30 14.65 -18.05
N HIS A 72 -33.17 14.20 -18.97
CA HIS A 72 -34.28 13.30 -18.60
C HIS A 72 -33.95 11.80 -18.68
N GLY A 73 -32.88 11.41 -19.38
CA GLY A 73 -32.43 10.01 -19.44
C GLY A 73 -31.80 9.51 -18.14
N ALA A 74 -31.17 10.39 -17.35
CA ALA A 74 -30.46 10.00 -16.12
C ALA A 74 -31.41 9.66 -14.96
N ALA A 75 -32.59 10.32 -14.89
CA ALA A 75 -33.56 10.08 -13.81
C ALA A 75 -34.22 8.69 -13.90
N PHE A 76 -34.34 8.12 -15.10
CA PHE A 76 -35.00 6.83 -15.32
C PHE A 76 -34.09 5.62 -15.02
N VAL A 77 -32.77 5.79 -15.15
CA VAL A 77 -31.77 4.75 -14.83
C VAL A 77 -31.64 4.56 -13.30
N VAL A 78 -31.86 5.60 -12.51
CA VAL A 78 -31.80 5.55 -11.04
C VAL A 78 -32.95 4.72 -10.44
N ILE A 79 -34.14 4.74 -11.06
CA ILE A 79 -35.29 3.94 -10.60
C ILE A 79 -35.05 2.43 -10.83
N MET A 80 -34.33 2.06 -11.89
CA MET A 80 -34.02 0.65 -12.20
C MET A 80 -32.96 0.04 -11.26
N VAL A 81 -32.01 0.83 -10.76
CA VAL A 81 -30.99 0.34 -9.81
C VAL A 81 -31.59 0.04 -8.42
N VAL A 82 -32.66 0.75 -8.05
CA VAL A 82 -33.35 0.55 -6.76
C VAL A 82 -34.22 -0.72 -6.77
N VAL A 83 -34.79 -1.11 -7.91
CA VAL A 83 -35.63 -2.33 -8.01
C VAL A 83 -34.78 -3.62 -8.12
N GLY A 84 -33.54 -3.53 -8.60
CA GLY A 84 -32.65 -4.70 -8.75
C GLY A 84 -31.95 -5.18 -7.46
N SER A 85 -32.11 -4.48 -6.33
CA SER A 85 -31.31 -4.71 -5.11
C SER A 85 -32.10 -5.34 -3.94
N TRP A 86 -33.25 -5.96 -4.20
CA TRP A 86 -34.12 -6.58 -3.20
C TRP A 86 -34.14 -8.12 -3.29
N GLY A 87 -32.95 -8.72 -3.36
CA GLY A 87 -32.80 -10.16 -3.30
C GLY A 87 -31.55 -10.50 -2.50
N ASP A 88 -31.66 -10.44 -1.17
CA ASP A 88 -30.95 -11.32 -0.22
C ASP A 88 -31.30 -10.88 1.20
N ALA A 89 -32.28 -11.56 1.80
CA ALA A 89 -32.55 -11.51 3.24
C ALA A 89 -31.83 -12.67 3.95
N PRO A 90 -31.32 -12.47 5.18
CA PRO A 90 -30.46 -13.43 5.86
C PRO A 90 -31.26 -14.63 6.40
N ARG A 91 -30.74 -15.85 6.19
CA ARG A 91 -31.28 -17.08 6.76
C ARG A 91 -30.95 -17.16 8.25
N THR A 92 -31.97 -17.18 9.09
CA THR A 92 -31.90 -17.63 10.49
C THR A 92 -31.82 -19.16 10.57
N PRO A 93 -31.16 -19.73 11.59
CA PRO A 93 -31.04 -21.17 11.75
C PRO A 93 -32.31 -21.75 12.39
N GLN A 94 -32.97 -22.68 11.71
CA GLN A 94 -33.99 -23.52 12.32
C GLN A 94 -33.34 -24.69 13.06
N ALA A 95 -33.54 -24.70 14.37
CA ALA A 95 -33.49 -25.90 15.18
C ALA A 95 -34.64 -26.83 14.78
N GLY A 96 -34.34 -28.13 14.65
CA GLY A 96 -35.31 -29.15 14.30
C GLY A 96 -35.02 -30.46 15.01
N SER A 97 -35.60 -30.60 16.19
CA SER A 97 -35.92 -31.88 16.82
C SER A 97 -37.02 -32.58 16.00
N ASN A 98 -36.85 -33.87 15.67
CA ASN A 98 -37.69 -34.94 16.20
C ASN A 98 -37.51 -36.27 15.45
N GLN A 99 -37.44 -37.30 16.30
CA GLN A 99 -37.88 -38.67 16.13
C GLN A 99 -38.78 -38.94 14.91
N ALA A 100 -38.38 -39.95 14.13
CA ALA A 100 -39.30 -40.73 13.32
C ALA A 100 -39.02 -42.22 13.50
N LYS A 101 -40.12 -42.95 13.61
CA LYS A 101 -40.27 -44.34 14.05
C LYS A 101 -39.63 -45.34 13.09
N GLU A 102 -39.02 -46.34 13.69
CA GLU A 102 -38.51 -47.56 13.10
C GLU A 102 -39.69 -48.46 12.67
N GLN A 103 -39.76 -48.79 11.38
CA GLN A 103 -40.58 -49.88 10.86
C GLN A 103 -39.65 -50.96 10.30
N VAL A 104 -39.70 -52.12 10.94
CA VAL A 104 -38.97 -53.34 10.63
C VAL A 104 -39.65 -54.08 9.48
N ALA A 105 -38.87 -54.50 8.47
CA ALA A 105 -39.20 -55.54 7.50
C ALA A 105 -37.90 -56.24 7.04
N PRO A 106 -37.97 -57.50 6.55
CA PRO A 106 -37.09 -58.56 7.01
C PRO A 106 -35.76 -58.72 6.26
N ALA A 107 -34.85 -59.38 6.97
CA ALA A 107 -33.48 -59.71 6.61
C ALA A 107 -33.35 -60.41 5.25
N THR A 108 -32.43 -59.90 4.43
CA THR A 108 -31.74 -60.65 3.39
C THR A 108 -30.26 -60.71 3.75
N THR A 109 -29.73 -61.93 3.73
CA THR A 109 -28.38 -62.32 4.13
C THR A 109 -27.33 -61.68 3.20
N PRO A 110 -26.32 -60.96 3.71
CA PRO A 110 -25.19 -60.54 2.89
C PRO A 110 -24.08 -61.61 2.88
N GLU A 111 -23.58 -61.90 1.69
CA GLU A 111 -22.34 -62.64 1.45
C GLU A 111 -21.12 -61.95 2.11
N PRO A 112 -20.08 -62.70 2.51
CA PRO A 112 -18.91 -62.15 3.19
C PRO A 112 -18.01 -61.38 2.21
N MET A 113 -18.04 -60.05 2.26
CA MET A 113 -17.01 -59.19 1.68
C MET A 113 -15.80 -59.09 2.62
N ASP A 114 -14.98 -60.15 2.64
CA ASP A 114 -13.60 -60.06 3.09
C ASP A 114 -12.71 -59.60 1.93
N LYS A 115 -12.44 -58.29 1.88
CA LYS A 115 -11.17 -57.71 1.39
C LYS A 115 -11.15 -56.21 1.69
N LYS A 116 -10.57 -55.89 2.84
CA LYS A 116 -10.11 -54.54 3.20
C LYS A 116 -9.22 -54.01 2.06
N PRO A 117 -9.50 -52.83 1.46
CA PRO A 117 -8.62 -52.25 0.46
C PRO A 117 -7.22 -52.05 1.06
N GLU A 118 -6.20 -52.61 0.42
CA GLU A 118 -4.80 -52.36 0.77
C GLU A 118 -4.53 -50.85 0.73
N GLU A 119 -4.29 -50.29 1.91
CA GLU A 119 -3.92 -48.90 2.09
C GLU A 119 -2.50 -48.72 1.54
N LYS A 120 -2.42 -48.18 0.32
CA LYS A 120 -1.17 -47.91 -0.38
C LYS A 120 -0.26 -47.08 0.54
N PRO A 121 0.98 -47.54 0.84
CA PRO A 121 1.84 -46.86 1.80
C PRO A 121 2.09 -45.42 1.36
N ALA A 122 2.02 -44.49 2.31
CA ALA A 122 2.30 -43.08 2.08
C ALA A 122 3.66 -42.93 1.37
N PRO A 123 3.76 -42.14 0.29
CA PRO A 123 5.00 -41.98 -0.44
C PRO A 123 6.11 -41.52 0.51
N ALA A 124 7.26 -42.20 0.43
CA ALA A 124 8.41 -41.96 1.29
C ALA A 124 8.78 -40.47 1.30
N GLU A 125 8.92 -39.92 2.51
CA GLU A 125 9.32 -38.54 2.73
C GLU A 125 10.73 -38.32 2.17
N VAL A 126 10.88 -37.33 1.27
CA VAL A 126 12.18 -36.97 0.70
C VAL A 126 13.05 -36.42 1.83
N LYS A 127 14.05 -37.18 2.27
CA LYS A 127 15.04 -36.72 3.25
C LYS A 127 15.81 -35.54 2.67
N ASP A 128 15.68 -34.36 3.29
CA ASP A 128 16.46 -33.17 2.93
C ASP A 128 17.92 -33.40 3.33
N THR A 129 18.78 -33.65 2.34
CA THR A 129 20.22 -33.84 2.51
C THR A 129 20.99 -32.52 2.44
N SER A 130 20.30 -31.38 2.25
CA SER A 130 20.93 -30.06 2.23
C SER A 130 21.49 -29.72 3.61
N PRO A 131 22.59 -28.94 3.69
CA PRO A 131 23.01 -28.33 4.95
C PRO A 131 21.80 -27.69 5.63
N LYS A 132 21.63 -27.94 6.93
CA LYS A 132 20.44 -27.56 7.70
C LYS A 132 20.10 -26.08 7.47
N GLY A 133 19.05 -25.81 6.68
CA GLY A 133 18.59 -24.45 6.35
C GLY A 133 18.94 -23.91 4.95
N ALA A 134 19.66 -24.65 4.10
CA ALA A 134 19.97 -24.20 2.75
C ALA A 134 18.81 -24.47 1.77
N LEU A 135 18.28 -23.42 1.13
CA LEU A 135 17.26 -23.51 0.09
C LEU A 135 17.83 -23.70 -1.33
N GLY A 136 19.08 -23.32 -1.54
CA GLY A 136 19.73 -23.30 -2.85
C GLY A 136 19.16 -22.19 -3.75
N LYS A 137 19.16 -22.41 -5.07
CA LYS A 137 18.66 -21.44 -6.04
C LYS A 137 17.13 -21.49 -6.11
N GLY A 138 16.47 -20.34 -6.07
CA GLY A 138 15.02 -20.21 -6.12
C GLY A 138 14.53 -19.19 -7.14
N ALA A 139 13.25 -19.26 -7.50
CA ALA A 139 12.62 -18.29 -8.39
C ALA A 139 11.15 -18.04 -8.01
N TRP A 140 10.73 -16.77 -8.15
CA TRP A 140 9.36 -16.33 -7.87
C TRP A 140 8.50 -16.32 -9.13
N ILE A 141 7.34 -16.96 -9.02
CA ILE A 141 6.32 -17.09 -10.05
C ILE A 141 5.07 -16.34 -9.60
N ILE A 142 4.80 -15.19 -10.23
CA ILE A 142 3.52 -14.48 -10.06
C ILE A 142 2.50 -15.02 -11.06
N GLU A 143 2.93 -15.12 -12.31
CA GLU A 143 2.16 -15.66 -13.42
C GLU A 143 3.09 -16.66 -14.11
N LEU A 144 2.48 -17.73 -14.60
CA LEU A 144 3.19 -18.68 -15.43
C LEU A 144 3.31 -18.07 -16.83
N ASP A 145 4.54 -17.84 -17.25
CA ASP A 145 4.90 -17.14 -18.49
C ASP A 145 4.15 -17.69 -19.70
N GLU A 146 3.32 -16.86 -20.33
CA GLU A 146 2.58 -17.21 -21.54
C GLU A 146 3.46 -17.44 -22.78
N ALA A 147 4.68 -16.91 -22.81
CA ALA A 147 5.60 -17.09 -23.93
C ALA A 147 6.23 -18.49 -23.94
N GLU A 148 6.48 -19.07 -22.77
CA GLU A 148 6.88 -20.49 -22.63
C GLU A 148 5.74 -21.45 -22.97
N LEU A 149 4.51 -20.93 -23.03
CA LEU A 149 3.30 -21.62 -23.44
C LEU A 149 3.05 -21.58 -24.95
N GLY A 150 3.97 -21.10 -25.79
CA GLY A 150 3.73 -21.01 -27.25
C GLY A 150 3.22 -22.33 -27.87
N GLN A 151 3.75 -23.47 -27.44
CA GLN A 151 3.26 -24.81 -27.82
C GLN A 151 2.05 -25.27 -26.99
N VAL A 152 1.96 -24.86 -25.73
CA VAL A 152 0.88 -25.22 -24.80
C VAL A 152 -0.45 -24.53 -25.16
N LYS A 153 -0.41 -23.31 -25.71
CA LYS A 153 -1.58 -22.54 -26.16
C LYS A 153 -2.36 -23.25 -27.26
N GLN A 154 -1.70 -24.12 -28.03
CA GLN A 154 -2.35 -24.92 -29.08
C GLN A 154 -3.14 -26.10 -28.51
N ILE A 155 -2.94 -26.47 -27.24
CA ILE A 155 -3.68 -27.53 -26.56
C ILE A 155 -5.06 -27.00 -26.17
N LYS A 156 -6.08 -27.42 -26.93
CA LYS A 156 -7.48 -27.00 -26.70
C LYS A 156 -8.00 -27.46 -25.34
N ASP A 157 -7.70 -28.70 -24.96
CA ASP A 157 -8.12 -29.28 -23.69
C ASP A 157 -7.48 -28.53 -22.49
N PRO A 158 -8.29 -27.93 -21.59
CA PRO A 158 -7.76 -27.15 -20.47
C PRO A 158 -6.90 -27.95 -19.50
N GLU A 159 -7.26 -29.21 -19.22
CA GLU A 159 -6.54 -30.05 -18.27
C GLU A 159 -5.17 -30.47 -18.83
N ALA A 160 -5.12 -30.98 -20.07
CA ALA A 160 -3.86 -31.30 -20.73
C ALA A 160 -2.94 -30.08 -20.88
N ARG A 161 -3.52 -28.90 -21.12
CA ARG A 161 -2.80 -27.63 -21.17
C ARG A 161 -2.18 -27.28 -19.81
N GLN A 162 -2.93 -27.38 -18.73
CA GLN A 162 -2.40 -27.18 -17.37
C GLN A 162 -1.26 -28.16 -17.08
N SER A 163 -1.45 -29.45 -17.36
CA SER A 163 -0.41 -30.46 -17.13
C SER A 163 0.85 -30.21 -17.95
N ALA A 164 0.71 -29.79 -19.21
CA ALA A 164 1.84 -29.42 -20.05
C ALA A 164 2.60 -28.20 -19.49
N GLN A 165 1.87 -27.20 -19.00
CA GLN A 165 2.43 -26.02 -18.36
C GLN A 165 3.20 -26.37 -17.08
N VAL A 166 2.63 -27.20 -16.20
CA VAL A 166 3.33 -27.69 -14.99
C VAL A 166 4.62 -28.42 -15.35
N LYS A 167 4.58 -29.32 -16.34
CA LYS A 167 5.77 -30.03 -16.83
C LYS A 167 6.84 -29.07 -17.34
N ALA A 168 6.46 -28.04 -18.09
CA ALA A 168 7.39 -27.04 -18.62
C ALA A 168 8.09 -26.25 -17.49
N VAL A 169 7.34 -25.83 -16.46
CA VAL A 169 7.89 -25.13 -15.29
C VAL A 169 8.91 -26.00 -14.57
N VAL A 170 8.57 -27.26 -14.29
CA VAL A 170 9.46 -28.20 -13.60
C VAL A 170 10.71 -28.49 -14.44
N ALA A 171 10.56 -28.68 -15.75
CA ALA A 171 11.68 -28.90 -16.65
C ALA A 171 12.64 -27.70 -16.67
N LYS A 172 12.10 -26.48 -16.74
CA LYS A 172 12.91 -25.24 -16.67
C LYS A 172 13.58 -25.06 -15.32
N ALA A 173 12.89 -25.37 -14.22
CA ALA A 173 13.48 -25.31 -12.88
C ALA A 173 14.66 -26.29 -12.76
N LYS A 174 14.51 -27.55 -13.22
CA LYS A 174 15.60 -28.52 -13.29
C LYS A 174 16.77 -28.03 -14.17
N LYS A 175 16.47 -27.54 -15.39
CA LYS A 175 17.48 -27.06 -16.34
C LYS A 175 18.36 -25.94 -15.76
N ASN A 176 17.80 -25.09 -14.89
CA ASN A 176 18.53 -24.00 -14.25
C ASN A 176 19.08 -24.37 -12.85
N GLY A 177 18.91 -25.63 -12.43
CA GLY A 177 19.39 -26.14 -11.15
C GLY A 177 18.71 -25.46 -9.95
N LEU A 178 17.43 -25.13 -10.06
CA LEU A 178 16.67 -24.57 -8.94
C LEU A 178 16.38 -25.66 -7.90
N GLY A 179 16.62 -25.34 -6.63
CA GLY A 179 16.25 -26.18 -5.49
C GLY A 179 14.84 -25.89 -4.96
N HIS A 180 14.26 -24.74 -5.34
CA HIS A 180 12.90 -24.38 -5.00
C HIS A 180 12.25 -23.40 -5.98
N ILE A 181 10.93 -23.31 -5.94
CA ILE A 181 10.12 -22.28 -6.59
C ILE A 181 9.12 -21.70 -5.58
N ILE A 182 8.74 -20.43 -5.78
CA ILE A 182 7.80 -19.71 -4.92
C ILE A 182 6.66 -19.20 -5.80
N VAL A 183 5.46 -19.78 -5.66
CA VAL A 183 4.30 -19.53 -6.53
C VAL A 183 3.22 -18.74 -5.80
N LYS A 184 2.64 -17.73 -6.47
CA LYS A 184 1.61 -16.88 -5.87
C LYS A 184 0.30 -17.65 -5.74
N THR A 185 -0.09 -17.97 -4.52
CA THR A 185 -1.32 -18.72 -4.22
C THR A 185 -2.39 -17.86 -3.57
N ALA A 186 -2.01 -16.71 -3.01
CA ALA A 186 -2.93 -15.82 -2.34
C ALA A 186 -2.62 -14.35 -2.61
N HIS A 187 -3.64 -13.53 -2.40
CA HIS A 187 -3.52 -12.08 -2.33
C HIS A 187 -4.41 -11.62 -1.19
N PHE A 188 -3.77 -11.27 -0.08
CA PHE A 188 -4.42 -10.98 1.20
C PHE A 188 -5.14 -12.24 1.72
N GLY A 189 -6.33 -12.11 2.31
CA GLY A 189 -7.16 -13.24 2.75
C GLY A 189 -7.88 -14.01 1.63
N LYS A 190 -7.42 -13.93 0.38
CA LYS A 190 -8.11 -14.53 -0.78
C LYS A 190 -7.18 -15.35 -1.69
N PRO A 191 -7.68 -16.40 -2.35
CA PRO A 191 -6.92 -17.14 -3.37
C PRO A 191 -6.53 -16.24 -4.54
N TYR A 192 -5.36 -16.50 -5.13
CA TYR A 192 -4.89 -15.76 -6.31
C TYR A 192 -5.35 -16.42 -7.61
N GLY A 193 -5.96 -15.64 -8.51
CA GLY A 193 -6.60 -16.18 -9.72
C GLY A 193 -5.65 -16.75 -10.78
N SER A 194 -4.43 -16.20 -10.92
CA SER A 194 -3.50 -16.62 -12.00
C SER A 194 -2.78 -17.95 -11.73
N CYS A 195 -2.93 -18.51 -10.52
CA CYS A 195 -2.50 -19.88 -10.22
C CYS A 195 -3.65 -20.61 -9.50
N PRO A 196 -4.55 -21.23 -10.27
CA PRO A 196 -5.68 -21.94 -9.69
C PRO A 196 -5.25 -23.06 -8.73
N PRO A 197 -6.09 -23.42 -7.73
CA PRO A 197 -5.75 -24.42 -6.73
C PRO A 197 -5.29 -25.77 -7.29
N GLU A 198 -5.93 -26.26 -8.34
CA GLU A 198 -5.61 -27.49 -9.04
C GLU A 198 -4.22 -27.46 -9.67
N MET A 199 -3.86 -26.35 -10.32
CA MET A 199 -2.55 -26.12 -10.90
C MET A 199 -1.48 -26.04 -9.81
N ALA A 200 -1.75 -25.34 -8.69
CA ALA A 200 -0.82 -25.26 -7.57
C ALA A 200 -0.56 -26.63 -6.95
N ARG A 201 -1.59 -27.47 -6.79
CA ARG A 201 -1.47 -28.87 -6.33
C ARG A 201 -0.60 -29.70 -7.27
N GLU A 202 -0.92 -29.68 -8.55
CA GLU A 202 -0.19 -30.44 -9.58
C GLU A 202 1.28 -29.98 -9.66
N LEU A 203 1.52 -28.68 -9.58
CA LEU A 203 2.87 -28.11 -9.55
C LEU A 203 3.65 -28.55 -8.31
N GLY A 204 3.03 -28.54 -7.12
CA GLY A 204 3.65 -29.02 -5.88
C GLY A 204 4.06 -30.49 -5.96
N GLU A 205 3.18 -31.34 -6.48
CA GLU A 205 3.48 -32.77 -6.67
C GLU A 205 4.60 -32.99 -7.69
N ALA A 206 4.53 -32.32 -8.84
CA ALA A 206 5.52 -32.44 -9.91
C ALA A 206 6.90 -31.92 -9.47
N CYS A 207 6.95 -30.83 -8.70
CA CYS A 207 8.18 -30.32 -8.10
C CYS A 207 8.78 -31.32 -7.11
N ARG A 208 7.98 -31.92 -6.22
CA ARG A 208 8.48 -32.90 -5.25
C ARG A 208 9.07 -34.14 -5.93
N LYS A 209 8.40 -34.67 -6.96
CA LYS A 209 8.92 -35.76 -7.81
C LYS A 209 10.23 -35.39 -8.51
N ALA A 210 10.45 -34.09 -8.72
CA ALA A 210 11.65 -33.53 -9.32
C ALA A 210 12.77 -33.20 -8.32
N GLY A 211 12.56 -33.38 -7.01
CA GLY A 211 13.50 -32.96 -5.98
C GLY A 211 13.55 -31.43 -5.78
N ILE A 212 12.49 -30.72 -6.18
CA ILE A 212 12.35 -29.26 -6.08
C ILE A 212 11.28 -28.96 -5.04
N ARG A 213 11.57 -28.04 -4.11
CA ARG A 213 10.55 -27.57 -3.15
C ARG A 213 9.63 -26.55 -3.80
N CYS A 214 8.34 -26.62 -3.52
CA CYS A 214 7.36 -25.64 -3.99
C CYS A 214 6.74 -24.91 -2.80
N PHE A 215 6.95 -23.60 -2.71
CA PHE A 215 6.36 -22.74 -1.69
C PHE A 215 5.19 -21.95 -2.27
N GLY A 216 4.09 -21.85 -1.52
CA GLY A 216 3.07 -20.83 -1.79
C GLY A 216 3.54 -19.46 -1.30
N TYR A 217 3.00 -18.38 -1.84
CA TYR A 217 3.14 -17.06 -1.23
C TYR A 217 1.91 -16.19 -1.44
N GLY A 218 1.80 -15.17 -0.58
CA GLY A 218 0.80 -14.12 -0.73
C GLY A 218 1.20 -12.83 -0.05
N ARG A 219 0.81 -11.72 -0.68
CA ARG A 219 0.90 -10.37 -0.10
C ARG A 219 -0.06 -10.28 1.08
N ILE A 220 0.37 -9.73 2.20
CA ILE A 220 -0.46 -9.60 3.41
C ILE A 220 -0.82 -8.14 3.70
N LEU A 221 -2.01 -7.92 4.28
CA LEU A 221 -2.45 -6.61 4.77
C LEU A 221 -2.45 -6.53 6.28
N ALA A 222 -2.52 -7.68 6.97
CA ALA A 222 -2.80 -7.78 8.39
C ALA A 222 -4.11 -7.07 8.80
N ASP A 223 -5.13 -7.09 7.92
CA ASP A 223 -6.46 -6.53 8.20
C ASP A 223 -7.46 -7.59 8.67
N ASP A 224 -7.35 -8.81 8.14
CA ASP A 224 -8.16 -9.97 8.53
C ASP A 224 -7.21 -11.11 8.90
N ALA A 225 -6.95 -11.25 10.19
CA ALA A 225 -5.95 -12.19 10.68
C ALA A 225 -6.32 -13.64 10.38
N ASP A 226 -7.59 -14.00 10.53
CA ASP A 226 -8.06 -15.37 10.33
C ASP A 226 -8.01 -15.74 8.86
N ALA A 227 -8.52 -14.87 7.97
CA ALA A 227 -8.52 -15.15 6.53
C ALA A 227 -7.09 -15.23 5.95
N GLU A 228 -6.18 -14.35 6.38
CA GLU A 228 -4.78 -14.36 5.93
C GLU A 228 -4.01 -15.57 6.47
N ALA A 229 -4.26 -15.99 7.72
CA ALA A 229 -3.69 -17.22 8.27
C ALA A 229 -4.21 -18.47 7.53
N GLU A 230 -5.51 -18.55 7.25
CA GLU A 230 -6.09 -19.69 6.53
C GLU A 230 -5.53 -19.84 5.10
N MET A 231 -5.14 -18.75 4.42
CA MET A 231 -4.46 -18.86 3.12
C MET A 231 -3.10 -19.55 3.23
N ALA A 232 -2.31 -19.23 4.25
CA ALA A 232 -1.03 -19.88 4.49
C ALA A 232 -1.21 -21.36 4.86
N LYS A 233 -2.17 -21.66 5.76
CA LYS A 233 -2.49 -23.06 6.14
C LYS A 233 -2.99 -23.86 4.93
N ARG A 234 -3.90 -23.29 4.13
CA ARG A 234 -4.43 -23.93 2.91
C ARG A 234 -3.32 -24.27 1.92
N ALA A 235 -2.34 -23.39 1.74
CA ALA A 235 -1.22 -23.65 0.84
C ALA A 235 -0.41 -24.89 1.27
N MET A 236 -0.16 -25.05 2.57
CA MET A 236 0.68 -26.14 3.09
C MET A 236 -0.09 -27.43 3.41
N ARG A 237 -1.39 -27.33 3.69
CA ARG A 237 -2.26 -28.47 4.03
C ARG A 237 -2.23 -29.50 2.91
N PRO A 238 -2.20 -30.82 3.20
CA PRO A 238 -2.22 -31.85 2.16
C PRO A 238 -3.40 -31.70 1.19
N ALA A 239 -3.19 -32.06 -0.07
CA ALA A 239 -4.22 -32.00 -1.10
C ALA A 239 -5.45 -32.85 -0.75
N ARG A 240 -5.25 -34.03 -0.14
CA ARG A 240 -6.32 -34.92 0.34
C ARG A 240 -7.20 -34.30 1.42
N ASP A 241 -6.71 -33.28 2.13
CA ASP A 241 -7.43 -32.57 3.21
C ASP A 241 -7.96 -31.20 2.72
N GLY A 242 -8.09 -31.03 1.40
CA GLY A 242 -8.60 -29.79 0.78
C GLY A 242 -7.57 -28.67 0.64
N GLY A 243 -6.29 -28.93 0.92
CA GLY A 243 -5.20 -27.97 0.74
C GLY A 243 -4.57 -27.96 -0.65
N LEU A 244 -3.40 -27.32 -0.76
CA LEU A 244 -2.57 -27.30 -1.98
C LEU A 244 -1.36 -28.26 -1.92
N GLY A 245 -1.04 -28.77 -0.72
CA GLY A 245 0.04 -29.74 -0.54
C GLY A 245 1.45 -29.20 -0.77
N LEU A 246 1.65 -27.87 -0.69
CA LEU A 246 2.94 -27.22 -0.92
C LEU A 246 3.90 -27.45 0.25
N ASP A 247 5.20 -27.25 0.03
CA ASP A 247 6.26 -27.55 1.00
C ASP A 247 6.47 -26.44 2.04
N GLY A 248 5.91 -25.26 1.78
CA GLY A 248 5.92 -24.15 2.70
C GLY A 248 5.11 -22.96 2.21
N TYR A 249 5.19 -21.86 2.97
CA TYR A 249 4.54 -20.60 2.62
C TYR A 249 5.44 -19.40 2.89
N VAL A 250 5.41 -18.39 2.01
CA VAL A 250 6.13 -17.13 2.17
C VAL A 250 5.14 -15.97 2.32
N PHE A 251 5.25 -15.22 3.42
CA PHE A 251 4.49 -13.98 3.61
C PHE A 251 5.18 -12.83 2.90
N ASP A 252 4.54 -12.22 1.90
CA ASP A 252 5.04 -10.99 1.27
C ASP A 252 4.53 -9.78 2.06
N ALA A 253 5.38 -9.32 2.99
CA ALA A 253 5.08 -8.32 3.99
C ALA A 253 5.70 -6.97 3.60
N GLU A 254 4.90 -6.03 3.11
CA GLU A 254 5.38 -4.72 2.64
C GLU A 254 4.83 -3.55 3.47
N GLY A 255 4.47 -2.43 2.82
CA GLY A 255 4.11 -1.19 3.50
C GLY A 255 2.78 -1.28 4.26
N GLU A 256 1.89 -2.17 3.82
CA GLU A 256 0.52 -2.32 4.31
C GLU A 256 0.43 -2.88 5.72
N VAL A 257 1.45 -3.63 6.15
CA VAL A 257 1.50 -4.19 7.51
C VAL A 257 2.18 -3.26 8.52
N LYS A 258 2.68 -2.10 8.08
CA LYS A 258 3.31 -1.12 8.99
C LYS A 258 2.31 -0.65 10.04
N GLY A 259 2.71 -0.72 11.32
CA GLY A 259 1.85 -0.36 12.45
C GLY A 259 0.76 -1.38 12.80
N LYS A 260 0.73 -2.56 12.15
CA LYS A 260 -0.26 -3.62 12.39
C LYS A 260 0.34 -4.85 13.08
N ASP A 261 1.35 -4.65 13.93
CA ASP A 261 2.11 -5.73 14.58
C ASP A 261 1.21 -6.73 15.32
N LYS A 262 0.20 -6.25 16.04
CA LYS A 262 -0.76 -7.12 16.75
C LYS A 262 -1.44 -8.13 15.81
N ASN A 263 -1.96 -7.67 14.68
CA ASN A 263 -2.66 -8.54 13.73
C ASN A 263 -1.67 -9.46 13.01
N LEU A 264 -0.50 -8.95 12.63
CA LEU A 264 0.56 -9.76 12.03
C LEU A 264 0.99 -10.90 12.96
N ARG A 265 1.12 -10.61 14.26
CA ARG A 265 1.45 -11.60 15.28
C ARG A 265 0.35 -12.66 15.41
N LEU A 266 -0.93 -12.28 15.38
CA LEU A 266 -2.04 -13.23 15.41
C LEU A 266 -1.99 -14.19 14.21
N ILE A 267 -1.80 -13.65 12.99
CA ILE A 267 -1.65 -14.47 11.77
C ILE A 267 -0.53 -15.49 11.94
N LEU A 268 0.66 -15.01 12.31
CA LEU A 268 1.86 -15.84 12.35
C LEU A 268 1.83 -16.86 13.49
N ALA A 269 1.30 -16.48 14.66
CA ALA A 269 1.15 -17.37 15.80
C ALA A 269 0.16 -18.51 15.51
N ASP A 270 -0.97 -18.20 14.88
CA ASP A 270 -1.97 -19.18 14.47
C ASP A 270 -1.37 -20.19 13.46
N VAL A 271 -0.71 -19.70 12.41
CA VAL A 271 -0.06 -20.58 11.42
C VAL A 271 1.05 -21.42 12.08
N LYS A 272 1.86 -20.84 12.99
CA LYS A 272 2.92 -21.58 13.70
C LYS A 272 2.35 -22.67 14.61
N SER A 273 1.26 -22.38 15.31
CA SER A 273 0.54 -23.35 16.16
C SER A 273 0.02 -24.52 15.32
N TRP A 274 -0.64 -24.21 14.21
CA TRP A 274 -1.12 -25.22 13.26
C TRP A 274 0.01 -26.08 12.70
N LEU A 275 1.15 -25.48 12.31
CA LEU A 275 2.31 -26.22 11.83
C LEU A 275 2.84 -27.22 12.86
N LYS A 276 2.92 -26.82 14.13
CA LYS A 276 3.36 -27.71 15.22
C LYS A 276 2.43 -28.92 15.36
N ALA A 277 1.13 -28.71 15.19
CA ALA A 277 0.12 -29.76 15.36
C ALA A 277 -0.03 -30.69 14.14
N ALA A 278 -0.04 -30.12 12.93
CA ALA A 278 -0.50 -30.83 11.73
C ALA A 278 0.56 -30.95 10.63
N ALA A 279 1.63 -30.17 10.66
CA ALA A 279 2.57 -30.07 9.54
C ALA A 279 4.01 -29.65 9.96
N PRO A 280 4.66 -30.34 10.91
CA PRO A 280 5.92 -29.90 11.52
C PRO A 280 7.11 -29.80 10.55
N ASN A 281 7.02 -30.49 9.41
CA ASN A 281 8.07 -30.51 8.38
C ASN A 281 7.93 -29.37 7.36
N LYS A 282 6.80 -28.65 7.36
CA LYS A 282 6.60 -27.48 6.50
C LYS A 282 7.33 -26.26 7.05
N ARG A 283 7.66 -25.32 6.17
CA ARG A 283 8.44 -24.13 6.52
C ARG A 283 7.72 -22.84 6.13
N LEU A 284 7.94 -21.82 6.94
CA LEU A 284 7.50 -20.44 6.72
C LEU A 284 8.68 -19.56 6.36
N GLY A 285 8.52 -18.69 5.38
CA GLY A 285 9.41 -17.56 5.16
C GLY A 285 8.64 -16.26 5.16
N TYR A 286 9.37 -15.15 5.18
CA TYR A 286 8.82 -13.86 4.80
C TYR A 286 9.70 -13.22 3.73
N SER A 287 9.09 -12.43 2.87
CA SER A 287 9.74 -11.53 1.93
C SER A 287 9.31 -10.10 2.26
N SER A 288 10.28 -9.19 2.30
CA SER A 288 10.03 -7.78 2.61
C SER A 288 11.15 -6.89 2.04
N PHE A 289 11.11 -5.60 2.35
CA PHE A 289 12.05 -4.60 1.87
C PHE A 289 13.51 -4.98 2.13
N GLY A 290 14.36 -4.78 1.13
CA GLY A 290 15.77 -5.17 1.20
C GLY A 290 16.62 -4.39 2.19
N ILE A 291 16.17 -3.23 2.68
CA ILE A 291 16.90 -2.39 3.65
C ILE A 291 15.99 -2.05 4.84
N PRO A 292 15.95 -2.88 5.91
CA PRO A 292 15.04 -2.72 7.05
C PRO A 292 15.12 -1.34 7.73
N SER A 293 16.30 -0.72 7.75
CA SER A 293 16.50 0.59 8.38
C SER A 293 15.69 1.73 7.77
N TYR A 294 15.23 1.59 6.51
CA TYR A 294 14.32 2.51 5.83
C TYR A 294 12.84 2.16 6.05
N HIS A 295 12.57 1.01 6.68
CA HIS A 295 11.25 0.44 6.89
C HIS A 295 11.06 0.00 8.35
N ARG A 296 11.53 0.82 9.30
CA ARG A 296 11.50 0.54 10.76
C ARG A 296 10.10 0.31 11.33
N GLY A 297 9.06 0.85 10.69
CA GLY A 297 7.66 0.65 11.11
C GLY A 297 7.08 -0.73 10.79
N LEU A 298 7.87 -1.61 10.16
CA LEU A 298 7.51 -2.99 9.90
C LEU A 298 7.95 -3.85 11.10
N ALA A 299 7.13 -4.81 11.50
CA ALA A 299 7.39 -5.64 12.67
C ALA A 299 8.39 -6.77 12.37
N TRP A 300 9.65 -6.38 12.18
CA TRP A 300 10.76 -7.29 11.86
C TRP A 300 10.94 -8.39 12.91
N ASP A 301 10.86 -8.05 14.19
CA ASP A 301 11.04 -9.00 15.28
C ASP A 301 9.94 -10.07 15.27
N THR A 302 8.68 -9.67 15.07
CA THR A 302 7.56 -10.60 14.91
C THR A 302 7.77 -11.51 13.71
N LEU A 303 8.21 -10.99 12.56
CA LEU A 303 8.52 -11.85 11.40
C LEU A 303 9.66 -12.83 11.69
N ASN A 304 10.73 -12.38 12.36
CA ASN A 304 11.88 -13.18 12.73
C ASN A 304 11.54 -14.27 13.76
N GLU A 305 10.61 -14.01 14.67
CA GLU A 305 10.17 -14.95 15.71
C GLU A 305 9.42 -16.16 15.13
N PHE A 306 8.54 -15.93 14.16
CA PHE A 306 7.63 -16.98 13.67
C PHE A 306 8.13 -17.69 12.40
N CYS A 307 8.92 -17.01 11.56
CA CYS A 307 9.40 -17.55 10.29
C CYS A 307 10.70 -18.36 10.43
N HIS A 308 11.01 -19.14 9.40
CA HIS A 308 12.23 -19.94 9.30
C HIS A 308 13.25 -19.33 8.32
N TYR A 309 12.80 -18.45 7.42
CA TYR A 309 13.62 -17.79 6.42
C TYR A 309 13.28 -16.31 6.30
N ALA A 310 14.30 -15.48 6.14
CA ALA A 310 14.16 -14.10 5.70
C ALA A 310 14.54 -13.99 4.21
N MET A 311 13.65 -13.46 3.36
CA MET A 311 13.84 -13.38 1.91
C MET A 311 13.83 -11.93 1.41
N PRO A 312 14.83 -11.11 1.75
CA PRO A 312 14.80 -9.68 1.45
C PRO A 312 14.81 -9.36 -0.05
N GLN A 313 13.98 -8.41 -0.46
CA GLN A 313 13.89 -7.91 -1.82
C GLN A 313 15.06 -6.96 -2.13
N LEU A 314 16.20 -7.52 -2.57
CA LEU A 314 17.43 -6.77 -2.91
C LEU A 314 17.38 -6.21 -4.33
N TYR A 315 16.41 -5.34 -4.59
CA TYR A 315 16.15 -4.76 -5.90
C TYR A 315 17.02 -3.54 -6.19
N TRP A 316 18.32 -3.78 -6.34
CA TRP A 316 19.35 -2.74 -6.53
C TRP A 316 19.12 -1.82 -7.73
N ARG A 317 18.39 -2.25 -8.77
CA ARG A 317 18.05 -1.37 -9.91
C ARG A 317 16.98 -0.36 -9.51
N SER A 318 16.02 -0.78 -8.69
CA SER A 318 15.03 0.14 -8.11
C SER A 318 15.71 1.19 -7.24
N TRP A 319 16.77 0.82 -6.51
CA TRP A 319 17.55 1.79 -5.73
C TRP A 319 18.42 2.68 -6.61
N GLN A 320 19.03 2.16 -7.68
CA GLN A 320 19.73 2.98 -8.68
C GLN A 320 18.80 4.01 -9.33
N SER A 321 17.55 3.64 -9.64
CA SER A 321 16.62 4.56 -10.28
C SER A 321 16.10 5.62 -9.31
N THR A 322 15.77 5.23 -8.07
CA THR A 322 15.12 6.09 -7.07
C THR A 322 16.10 6.81 -6.14
N GLN A 323 17.08 6.09 -5.58
CA GLN A 323 18.07 6.60 -4.61
C GLN A 323 19.41 6.98 -5.24
N LYS A 324 19.62 6.66 -6.52
CA LYS A 324 20.89 6.90 -7.26
C LYS A 324 22.12 6.18 -6.70
N TRP A 325 21.92 5.13 -5.91
CA TRP A 325 23.02 4.34 -5.36
C TRP A 325 23.81 3.63 -6.45
N SER A 326 25.12 3.50 -6.28
CA SER A 326 25.90 2.62 -7.14
C SER A 326 25.55 1.14 -6.89
N LEU A 327 26.04 0.24 -7.75
CA LEU A 327 25.89 -1.20 -7.53
C LEU A 327 26.61 -1.65 -6.24
N ASP A 328 27.81 -1.11 -6.01
CA ASP A 328 28.64 -1.47 -4.86
C ASP A 328 28.07 -0.90 -3.56
N GLU A 329 27.49 0.31 -3.61
CA GLU A 329 26.74 0.87 -2.48
C GLU A 329 25.50 0.04 -2.16
N SER A 330 24.73 -0.36 -3.17
CA SER A 330 23.56 -1.25 -3.00
C SER A 330 23.95 -2.56 -2.33
N LEU A 331 25.08 -3.14 -2.74
CA LEU A 331 25.60 -4.38 -2.18
C LEU A 331 26.05 -4.20 -0.73
N GLY A 332 26.86 -3.17 -0.44
CA GLY A 332 27.33 -2.87 0.90
C GLY A 332 26.19 -2.63 1.88
N LYS A 333 25.17 -1.85 1.48
CA LYS A 333 23.97 -1.62 2.32
C LYS A 333 23.16 -2.89 2.52
N SER A 334 23.08 -3.78 1.53
CA SER A 334 22.39 -5.06 1.65
C SER A 334 23.08 -5.96 2.68
N LEU A 335 24.40 -6.12 2.58
CA LEU A 335 25.17 -6.93 3.53
C LEU A 335 25.07 -6.40 4.96
N ALA A 336 25.25 -5.08 5.14
CA ALA A 336 25.16 -4.45 6.44
C ALA A 336 23.76 -4.61 7.07
N SER A 337 22.70 -4.56 6.26
CA SER A 337 21.32 -4.64 6.73
C SER A 337 20.90 -6.00 7.26
N TRP A 338 21.52 -7.07 6.78
CA TRP A 338 21.10 -8.45 7.06
C TRP A 338 22.13 -9.27 7.83
N ARG A 339 23.29 -8.68 8.14
CA ARG A 339 24.37 -9.33 8.91
C ARG A 339 23.89 -9.92 10.23
N ASP A 340 23.06 -9.16 10.95
CA ASP A 340 22.63 -9.50 12.31
C ASP A 340 21.22 -10.15 12.31
N CYS A 341 20.73 -10.60 11.14
CA CYS A 341 19.45 -11.31 11.05
C CYS A 341 19.57 -12.68 11.73
N PRO A 342 18.65 -13.05 12.65
CA PRO A 342 18.73 -14.33 13.35
C PRO A 342 18.27 -15.52 12.48
N LEU A 343 17.69 -15.26 11.31
CA LEU A 343 17.20 -16.28 10.39
C LEU A 343 18.19 -16.51 9.23
N PRO A 344 18.22 -17.72 8.65
CA PRO A 344 18.82 -17.93 7.33
C PRO A 344 18.26 -16.93 6.31
N VAL A 345 19.15 -16.13 5.71
CA VAL A 345 18.80 -15.09 4.74
C VAL A 345 18.92 -15.65 3.32
N VAL A 346 17.82 -15.61 2.57
CA VAL A 346 17.73 -16.08 1.18
C VAL A 346 17.37 -14.88 0.29
N PRO A 347 18.35 -14.05 -0.10
CA PRO A 347 18.10 -12.78 -0.77
C PRO A 347 17.35 -12.96 -2.08
N THR A 348 16.33 -12.14 -2.31
CA THR A 348 15.60 -12.07 -3.57
C THR A 348 16.19 -10.98 -4.45
N VAL A 349 16.91 -11.41 -5.48
CA VAL A 349 17.49 -10.53 -6.50
C VAL A 349 16.56 -10.39 -7.69
N GLN A 350 16.57 -9.22 -8.27
CA GLN A 350 15.92 -8.90 -9.53
C GLN A 350 16.64 -9.53 -10.73
N SER A 351 15.88 -10.04 -11.70
CA SER A 351 16.38 -10.77 -12.88
C SER A 351 15.66 -10.41 -14.18
N TYR A 352 14.87 -9.33 -14.20
CA TYR A 352 14.11 -8.95 -15.39
C TYR A 352 15.01 -8.52 -16.56
N SER A 353 14.75 -9.09 -17.74
CA SER A 353 15.47 -8.85 -19.01
C SER A 353 14.95 -7.63 -19.77
N GLY A 354 13.74 -7.17 -19.43
CA GLY A 354 13.10 -5.96 -19.96
C GLY A 354 12.88 -4.88 -18.90
N LYS A 355 12.22 -3.78 -19.32
CA LYS A 355 11.77 -2.73 -18.39
C LYS A 355 10.54 -3.22 -17.64
N LEU A 356 10.58 -3.17 -16.30
CA LEU A 356 9.46 -3.57 -15.44
C LEU A 356 9.16 -2.46 -14.44
N GLY A 357 7.92 -1.97 -14.39
CA GLY A 357 7.50 -0.94 -13.42
C GLY A 357 8.32 0.35 -13.47
N GLY A 358 8.81 0.75 -14.65
CA GLY A 358 9.68 1.93 -14.78
C GLY A 358 11.17 1.66 -14.52
N VAL A 359 11.54 0.47 -14.07
CA VAL A 359 12.92 0.07 -13.77
C VAL A 359 13.56 -0.56 -15.01
N ALA A 360 14.78 -0.13 -15.35
CA ALA A 360 15.53 -0.61 -16.51
C ALA A 360 15.98 -2.06 -16.33
N ARG A 361 16.22 -2.77 -17.45
CA ARG A 361 16.68 -4.16 -17.45
C ARG A 361 17.88 -4.41 -16.53
N VAL A 362 17.96 -5.64 -16.01
CA VAL A 362 19.11 -6.14 -15.25
C VAL A 362 20.17 -6.67 -16.21
N GLU A 363 21.34 -6.03 -16.28
CA GLU A 363 22.44 -6.55 -17.11
C GLU A 363 23.02 -7.84 -16.46
N PRO A 364 23.22 -8.91 -17.23
CA PRO A 364 23.73 -10.18 -16.71
C PRO A 364 25.04 -10.04 -15.94
N ALA A 365 25.98 -9.23 -16.44
CA ALA A 365 27.26 -8.98 -15.78
C ALA A 365 27.10 -8.33 -14.40
N LYS A 366 26.16 -7.37 -14.26
CA LYS A 366 25.89 -6.71 -12.97
C LYS A 366 25.14 -7.62 -12.01
N MET A 367 24.21 -8.44 -12.51
CA MET A 367 23.55 -9.48 -11.72
C MET A 367 24.58 -10.47 -11.15
N LYS A 368 25.49 -10.97 -12.00
CA LYS A 368 26.58 -11.87 -11.59
C LYS A 368 27.48 -11.21 -10.54
N LYS A 369 27.89 -9.94 -10.74
CA LYS A 369 28.70 -9.20 -9.77
C LYS A 369 27.95 -9.04 -8.43
N PHE A 370 26.68 -8.68 -8.47
CA PHE A 370 25.87 -8.49 -7.25
C PHE A 370 25.73 -9.81 -6.48
N LEU A 371 25.35 -10.90 -7.15
CA LEU A 371 25.25 -12.23 -6.54
C LEU A 371 26.58 -12.70 -5.95
N ALA A 372 27.70 -12.49 -6.63
CA ALA A 372 29.03 -12.90 -6.16
C ALA A 372 29.47 -12.19 -4.86
N GLY A 373 28.87 -11.03 -4.56
CA GLY A 373 29.14 -10.27 -3.35
C GLY A 373 28.16 -10.51 -2.21
N LEU A 374 27.08 -11.27 -2.41
CA LEU A 374 26.13 -11.62 -1.35
C LEU A 374 26.59 -12.88 -0.62
N ASP A 375 26.18 -13.01 0.65
CA ASP A 375 26.15 -14.32 1.29
C ASP A 375 24.93 -15.08 0.74
N THR A 376 25.19 -16.18 0.04
CA THR A 376 24.18 -17.05 -0.56
C THR A 376 24.28 -18.47 -0.01
N SER A 377 24.90 -18.65 1.17
CA SER A 377 25.05 -19.95 1.84
C SER A 377 23.71 -20.62 2.11
N SER A 378 22.68 -19.84 2.42
CA SER A 378 21.30 -20.32 2.58
C SER A 378 20.53 -20.38 1.26
N GLY A 379 21.10 -19.92 0.15
CA GLY A 379 20.48 -19.83 -1.16
C GLY A 379 20.26 -18.38 -1.63
N PHE A 380 19.58 -18.22 -2.76
CA PHE A 380 19.06 -16.94 -3.24
C PHE A 380 17.82 -17.17 -4.12
N ASN A 381 17.02 -16.13 -4.29
CA ASN A 381 15.85 -16.11 -5.16
C ASN A 381 16.03 -15.16 -6.34
N SER A 382 15.51 -15.51 -7.51
CA SER A 382 15.35 -14.59 -8.64
C SER A 382 13.90 -14.11 -8.77
N PHE A 383 13.72 -12.82 -9.02
CA PHE A 383 12.43 -12.19 -9.29
C PHE A 383 12.50 -11.36 -10.59
N ARG A 384 11.69 -11.61 -11.62
CA ARG A 384 10.44 -12.40 -11.70
C ARG A 384 10.58 -13.46 -12.81
N TRP A 385 10.08 -14.69 -12.60
CA TRP A 385 10.25 -15.84 -13.50
C TRP A 385 10.02 -15.55 -14.99
N ASP A 386 8.85 -15.00 -15.29
CA ASP A 386 8.32 -14.69 -16.62
C ASP A 386 8.97 -13.46 -17.27
N TYR A 387 9.64 -12.64 -16.48
CA TYR A 387 10.45 -11.53 -17.00
C TYR A 387 11.94 -11.87 -17.08
N THR A 388 12.36 -13.07 -16.63
CA THR A 388 13.76 -13.46 -16.64
C THR A 388 14.15 -13.95 -18.03
N GLY A 389 15.06 -13.23 -18.69
CA GLY A 389 15.52 -13.56 -20.04
C GLY A 389 16.60 -14.65 -20.05
N PRO A 390 16.94 -15.16 -21.26
CA PRO A 390 17.90 -16.26 -21.40
C PRO A 390 19.27 -15.99 -20.75
N GLU A 391 19.79 -14.76 -20.88
CA GLU A 391 21.08 -14.39 -20.30
C GLU A 391 21.04 -14.33 -18.77
N GLN A 392 19.94 -13.86 -18.17
CA GLN A 392 19.76 -13.86 -16.72
C GLN A 392 19.56 -15.28 -16.18
N TRP A 393 18.82 -16.13 -16.91
CA TRP A 393 18.72 -17.57 -16.60
C TRP A 393 20.07 -18.26 -16.65
N GLN A 394 20.93 -17.91 -17.62
CA GLN A 394 22.29 -18.41 -17.68
C GLN A 394 23.10 -18.01 -16.43
N VAL A 395 23.01 -16.75 -15.99
CA VAL A 395 23.65 -16.33 -14.73
C VAL A 395 23.16 -17.16 -13.55
N ILE A 396 21.84 -17.37 -13.41
CA ILE A 396 21.25 -18.17 -12.32
C ILE A 396 21.76 -19.62 -12.38
N ARG A 397 21.75 -20.23 -13.57
CA ARG A 397 22.18 -21.61 -13.77
C ARG A 397 23.65 -21.80 -13.39
N ASP A 398 24.50 -20.91 -13.87
CA ASP A 398 25.96 -21.05 -13.77
C ASP A 398 26.49 -20.57 -12.40
N PHE A 399 25.69 -19.86 -11.61
CA PHE A 399 26.07 -19.40 -10.28
C PHE A 399 26.08 -20.53 -9.25
N LYS A 400 27.13 -20.56 -8.42
CA LYS A 400 27.29 -21.49 -7.29
C LYS A 400 27.01 -20.75 -5.97
N CYS A 401 26.01 -21.22 -5.22
CA CYS A 401 25.71 -20.69 -3.90
C CYS A 401 26.86 -20.92 -2.93
N GLY A 402 27.05 -19.99 -1.99
CA GLY A 402 28.11 -20.05 -0.99
C GLY A 402 28.37 -18.70 -0.34
N GLN A 403 29.49 -18.63 0.37
CA GLN A 403 29.98 -17.40 0.98
C GLN A 403 30.40 -16.37 -0.08
N PRO A 404 30.41 -15.06 0.23
CA PRO A 404 30.80 -14.02 -0.70
C PRO A 404 32.20 -14.29 -1.25
N SER A 405 32.30 -14.44 -2.57
CA SER A 405 33.60 -14.60 -3.26
C SER A 405 34.22 -13.26 -3.61
N TYR A 406 33.39 -12.22 -3.70
CA TYR A 406 33.81 -10.85 -3.98
C TYR A 406 34.09 -10.11 -2.67
N LYS A 407 35.36 -9.79 -2.41
CA LYS A 407 35.74 -8.84 -1.36
C LYS A 407 35.37 -7.44 -1.83
N LEU A 408 34.34 -6.84 -1.23
CA LEU A 408 34.08 -5.42 -1.41
C LEU A 408 35.35 -4.64 -1.03
N LYS A 409 35.80 -3.77 -1.94
CA LYS A 409 36.63 -2.63 -1.55
C LYS A 409 35.72 -1.67 -0.81
N VAL A 410 35.48 -1.95 0.46
CA VAL A 410 34.79 -1.02 1.35
C VAL A 410 35.68 0.23 1.38
N PRO A 411 35.22 1.41 0.92
CA PRO A 411 35.94 2.64 1.16
C PRO A 411 36.16 2.72 2.68
N ALA A 412 37.40 2.92 3.12
CA ALA A 412 37.72 2.99 4.55
C ALA A 412 36.69 3.88 5.25
N GLU A 413 35.85 3.25 6.07
CA GLU A 413 34.84 3.97 6.84
C GLU A 413 35.58 5.00 7.68
N GLY A 414 35.35 6.29 7.41
CA GLY A 414 35.72 7.33 8.35
C GLY A 414 35.10 6.95 9.69
N LYS A 415 35.96 6.69 10.69
CA LYS A 415 35.62 6.22 12.04
C LYS A 415 34.24 6.70 12.48
N GLN A 416 33.23 5.85 12.30
CA GLN A 416 31.95 6.03 12.96
C GLN A 416 32.10 5.38 14.33
N THR A 417 32.28 6.23 15.34
CA THR A 417 32.47 5.83 16.73
C THR A 417 31.34 4.92 17.20
N SER A 418 31.73 3.76 17.69
CA SER A 418 30.88 2.77 18.33
C SER A 418 30.04 3.35 19.46
N ALA A 419 28.79 2.90 19.56
CA ALA A 419 27.96 2.82 20.76
C ALA A 419 28.15 3.96 21.77
N ALA A 420 27.55 5.11 21.48
CA ALA A 420 27.22 6.10 22.50
C ALA A 420 25.70 6.08 22.72
N SER A 421 25.32 5.98 23.99
CA SER A 421 24.07 6.38 24.65
C SER A 421 22.98 6.99 23.75
N THR A 422 21.74 6.59 23.99
CA THR A 422 20.45 7.10 23.46
C THR A 422 20.18 8.59 23.72
N THR A 423 21.20 9.43 23.82
CA THR A 423 21.09 10.88 23.63
C THR A 423 21.19 11.20 22.15
N MET A 424 20.02 11.42 21.55
CA MET A 424 19.86 11.89 20.18
C MET A 424 20.75 13.11 19.89
N PRO A 425 21.34 13.24 18.68
CA PRO A 425 22.14 14.40 18.34
C PRO A 425 21.28 15.66 18.46
N LYS A 426 21.66 16.55 19.39
CA LYS A 426 21.09 17.90 19.46
C LYS A 426 21.38 18.57 18.13
N MET A 427 20.33 18.97 17.44
CA MET A 427 20.46 19.78 16.24
C MET A 427 21.10 21.12 16.63
N PRO A 428 22.20 21.55 15.97
CA PRO A 428 22.84 22.80 16.33
C PRO A 428 21.87 23.96 16.08
N LEU A 429 21.65 24.77 17.12
CA LEU A 429 20.90 26.03 17.05
C LEU A 429 21.67 27.09 16.24
N GLU A 430 22.99 26.93 16.20
CA GLU A 430 23.92 27.85 15.56
C GLU A 430 23.92 27.71 14.03
N PRO A 431 24.14 28.80 13.30
CA PRO A 431 24.41 28.77 11.87
C PRO A 431 25.59 27.84 11.55
N THR A 432 25.52 27.12 10.44
CA THR A 432 26.61 26.24 9.99
C THR A 432 27.60 26.94 9.06
N GLY A 433 27.37 28.22 8.76
CA GLY A 433 28.22 29.07 7.93
C GLY A 433 27.76 30.53 7.93
N LYS A 434 28.53 31.40 7.26
CA LYS A 434 28.09 32.77 6.92
C LYS A 434 27.42 32.74 5.55
N GLY A 435 26.27 33.42 5.41
CA GLY A 435 25.55 33.57 4.15
C GLY A 435 24.68 34.82 4.13
N ASP A 436 23.77 34.90 3.16
CA ASP A 436 22.85 36.02 2.94
C ASP A 436 21.77 36.18 4.02
N LEU A 437 21.62 35.20 4.91
CA LEU A 437 20.78 35.30 6.11
C LEU A 437 21.57 35.55 7.40
N THR A 438 22.86 35.92 7.28
CA THR A 438 23.68 36.24 8.46
C THR A 438 23.05 37.38 9.26
N GLY A 439 22.86 37.17 10.56
CA GLY A 439 22.25 38.14 11.46
C GLY A 439 20.72 38.13 11.47
N MET A 440 20.09 37.18 10.76
CA MET A 440 18.66 36.94 10.82
C MET A 440 18.34 35.83 11.85
N VAL A 441 17.25 35.99 12.59
CA VAL A 441 16.61 34.89 13.33
C VAL A 441 15.30 34.52 12.69
N VAL A 442 15.06 33.22 12.53
CA VAL A 442 13.80 32.69 12.03
C VAL A 442 13.22 31.70 13.04
N VAL A 443 12.02 32.01 13.53
CA VAL A 443 11.21 31.10 14.35
C VAL A 443 10.26 30.37 13.42
N ILE A 444 10.40 29.05 13.30
CA ILE A 444 9.55 28.21 12.45
C ILE A 444 8.53 27.47 13.31
N ASP A 445 7.24 27.62 12.98
CA ASP A 445 6.17 26.77 13.49
C ASP A 445 5.76 25.72 12.46
N PRO A 446 5.97 24.42 12.73
CA PRO A 446 5.68 23.36 11.76
C PRO A 446 4.20 22.93 11.73
N GLY A 447 3.29 23.80 12.17
CA GLY A 447 1.88 23.47 12.30
C GLY A 447 1.55 22.49 13.43
N HIS A 448 0.27 22.21 13.63
CA HIS A 448 -0.28 21.35 14.70
C HIS A 448 0.12 19.88 14.57
N GLY A 449 0.18 19.36 13.34
CA GLY A 449 -0.05 17.98 12.98
C GLY A 449 -1.44 17.50 13.41
N GLY A 450 -2.12 16.72 12.58
CA GLY A 450 -3.45 16.23 12.92
C GLY A 450 -4.55 17.30 12.72
N THR A 451 -5.59 17.30 13.56
CA THR A 451 -6.72 18.23 13.38
C THR A 451 -6.27 19.68 13.52
N ASP A 452 -6.48 20.48 12.47
CA ASP A 452 -6.20 21.90 12.49
C ASP A 452 -7.27 22.64 13.34
N PRO A 453 -6.89 23.28 14.47
CA PRO A 453 -7.79 24.07 15.30
C PRO A 453 -8.11 25.46 14.74
N GLY A 454 -7.31 25.99 13.80
CA GLY A 454 -7.50 27.26 13.13
C GLY A 454 -8.67 27.24 12.15
N MET A 455 -8.88 26.11 11.48
CA MET A 455 -10.11 25.85 10.71
C MET A 455 -11.24 25.36 11.59
N GLY A 456 -11.91 26.31 12.26
CA GLY A 456 -13.21 26.05 12.89
C GLY A 456 -14.17 25.34 11.91
N TRP A 457 -14.92 24.37 12.43
CA TRP A 457 -15.89 23.39 11.85
C TRP A 457 -16.80 23.78 10.66
N LYS A 458 -16.34 24.56 9.68
CA LYS A 458 -17.24 25.36 8.83
C LYS A 458 -17.40 24.88 7.39
N VAL A 459 -16.68 23.86 6.94
CA VAL A 459 -16.94 23.32 5.59
C VAL A 459 -18.10 22.32 5.70
N GLU A 460 -19.32 22.85 5.68
CA GLU A 460 -20.52 22.06 5.41
C GLU A 460 -20.53 21.69 3.93
N TRP A 461 -20.17 20.44 3.64
CA TRP A 461 -20.38 19.90 2.31
C TRP A 461 -21.75 19.24 2.25
N LYS A 462 -22.65 19.79 1.41
CA LYS A 462 -23.98 19.21 1.15
C LYS A 462 -23.91 18.24 -0.02
N LYS A 463 -23.70 16.95 0.27
CA LYS A 463 -24.07 15.87 -0.66
C LYS A 463 -25.42 15.33 -0.23
N SER A 464 -26.33 15.09 -1.18
CA SER A 464 -27.63 14.46 -0.91
C SER A 464 -28.51 15.18 0.15
N GLY A 465 -28.37 16.50 0.31
CA GLY A 465 -29.18 17.28 1.26
C GLY A 465 -28.79 17.13 2.74
N LYS A 466 -27.77 16.32 3.07
CA LYS A 466 -27.21 16.22 4.43
C LYS A 466 -25.90 17.00 4.52
N ALA A 467 -25.77 17.84 5.54
CA ALA A 467 -24.55 18.57 5.83
C ALA A 467 -23.52 17.64 6.47
N HIS A 468 -22.36 17.49 5.83
CA HIS A 468 -21.21 16.80 6.42
C HIS A 468 -20.21 17.83 6.94
N LYS A 469 -19.80 17.70 8.20
CA LYS A 469 -18.72 18.49 8.79
C LYS A 469 -17.40 17.83 8.44
N LEU A 470 -16.62 18.43 7.54
CA LEU A 470 -15.25 18.00 7.29
C LEU A 470 -14.32 18.62 8.35
N LYS A 471 -13.43 17.81 8.91
CA LYS A 471 -12.32 18.28 9.73
C LYS A 471 -11.12 18.52 8.83
N ALA A 472 -10.49 19.68 8.94
CA ALA A 472 -9.17 19.92 8.37
C ALA A 472 -8.13 19.09 9.11
N TRP A 473 -7.20 18.48 8.36
CA TRP A 473 -6.07 17.74 8.91
C TRP A 473 -4.77 18.24 8.31
N GLU A 474 -3.82 18.65 9.14
CA GLU A 474 -2.48 18.93 8.64
C GLU A 474 -1.78 17.64 8.19
N ALA A 475 -1.23 17.68 6.98
CA ALA A 475 -0.55 16.55 6.38
C ALA A 475 0.75 16.22 7.13
N ALA A 476 1.11 14.93 7.15
CA ALA A 476 2.34 14.48 7.81
C ALA A 476 3.63 15.10 7.21
N VAL A 477 3.56 15.63 5.98
CA VAL A 477 4.70 16.29 5.30
C VAL A 477 5.04 17.66 5.86
N THR A 478 4.20 18.29 6.68
CA THR A 478 4.45 19.63 7.25
C THR A 478 5.72 19.64 8.11
N TYR A 479 5.92 18.62 8.95
CA TYR A 479 7.11 18.51 9.83
C TYR A 479 8.42 18.30 9.05
N PRO A 480 8.55 17.31 8.14
CA PRO A 480 9.73 17.18 7.29
C PRO A 480 10.06 18.44 6.51
N THR A 481 9.05 19.17 6.01
CA THR A 481 9.26 20.41 5.26
C THR A 481 9.84 21.50 6.15
N SER A 482 9.25 21.72 7.32
CA SER A 482 9.71 22.71 8.29
C SER A 482 11.13 22.43 8.77
N TRP A 483 11.46 21.15 8.93
CA TRP A 483 12.82 20.72 9.29
C TRP A 483 13.83 20.99 8.16
N GLN A 484 13.48 20.68 6.91
CA GLN A 484 14.33 20.98 5.75
C GLN A 484 14.49 22.49 5.53
N LEU A 485 13.42 23.27 5.76
CA LEU A 485 13.49 24.73 5.79
C LEU A 485 14.49 25.19 6.85
N ALA A 486 14.39 24.68 8.09
CA ALA A 486 15.31 25.06 9.15
C ALA A 486 16.78 24.77 8.79
N ALA A 487 17.06 23.60 8.23
CA ALA A 487 18.41 23.26 7.77
C ALA A 487 18.90 24.21 6.67
N THR A 488 18.05 24.52 5.69
CA THR A 488 18.37 25.41 4.56
C THR A 488 18.67 26.84 5.04
N LEU A 489 17.89 27.36 5.98
CA LEU A 489 18.10 28.70 6.53
C LEU A 489 19.39 28.76 7.37
N ARG A 490 19.68 27.74 8.18
CA ARG A 490 20.94 27.65 8.95
C ARG A 490 22.17 27.59 8.05
N SER A 491 22.10 26.87 6.93
CA SER A 491 23.21 26.84 5.97
C SER A 491 23.46 28.18 5.28
N ARG A 492 22.45 29.07 5.29
CA ARG A 492 22.54 30.44 4.77
C ARG A 492 22.90 31.49 5.82
N GLY A 493 23.21 31.08 7.05
CA GLY A 493 23.66 32.00 8.11
C GLY A 493 22.58 32.43 9.10
N ALA A 494 21.34 31.95 8.96
CA ALA A 494 20.27 32.28 9.90
C ALA A 494 20.39 31.49 11.21
N TYR A 495 20.01 32.13 12.30
CA TYR A 495 19.65 31.46 13.54
C TYR A 495 18.22 30.93 13.41
N VAL A 496 18.00 29.62 13.59
CA VAL A 496 16.67 29.04 13.42
C VAL A 496 16.19 28.34 14.67
N TYR A 497 14.98 28.69 15.10
CA TYR A 497 14.28 28.06 16.21
C TYR A 497 13.03 27.32 15.75
N LEU A 498 12.87 26.06 16.15
CA LEU A 498 11.65 25.27 15.88
C LEU A 498 10.78 25.24 17.14
N THR A 499 9.56 25.78 17.03
CA THR A 499 8.57 25.85 18.14
C THR A 499 8.04 24.47 18.54
N ALA A 500 8.12 23.52 17.60
CA ALA A 500 7.81 22.12 17.78
C ALA A 500 8.69 21.28 16.84
N TRP A 501 8.99 20.08 17.29
CA TRP A 501 9.81 19.09 16.62
C TRP A 501 9.45 17.73 17.21
N ASP A 502 9.09 16.78 16.35
CA ASP A 502 8.99 15.39 16.74
C ASP A 502 10.03 14.62 15.90
N PRO A 503 10.99 13.93 16.53
CA PRO A 503 12.03 13.21 15.81
C PRO A 503 11.52 12.04 14.98
N ILE A 504 10.39 11.45 15.37
CA ILE A 504 9.69 10.43 14.59
C ILE A 504 9.06 11.10 13.37
N MET A 505 8.42 12.25 13.55
CA MET A 505 7.77 12.98 12.46
C MET A 505 8.76 13.58 11.47
N ALA A 506 9.95 14.00 11.92
CA ALA A 506 11.03 14.47 11.04
C ALA A 506 11.59 13.36 10.12
N GLN A 507 11.38 12.09 10.50
CA GLN A 507 11.80 10.92 9.73
C GLN A 507 10.68 10.38 8.82
N VAL A 508 9.49 11.02 8.79
CA VAL A 508 8.34 10.50 8.04
C VAL A 508 8.64 10.51 6.53
N PRO A 509 8.50 9.35 5.85
CA PRO A 509 8.71 9.27 4.42
C PRO A 509 7.71 10.14 3.64
N THR A 510 8.18 10.64 2.50
CA THR A 510 7.51 11.46 1.49
C THR A 510 6.11 11.02 1.03
N GLY A 511 5.64 9.82 1.39
CA GLY A 511 4.37 9.23 0.90
C GLY A 511 3.26 9.03 1.94
N ALA A 512 3.47 9.32 3.22
CA ALA A 512 2.46 9.08 4.26
C ALA A 512 1.27 10.04 4.11
N ARG A 513 0.06 9.50 3.90
CA ARG A 513 -1.17 10.28 3.73
C ARG A 513 -1.74 10.76 5.06
N ASP A 514 -1.77 9.89 6.07
CA ASP A 514 -2.38 10.17 7.37
C ASP A 514 -1.64 9.36 8.44
N LEU A 515 -0.78 10.03 9.22
CA LEU A 515 -0.25 9.43 10.45
C LEU A 515 -1.01 10.02 11.62
N PRO A 516 -1.71 9.21 12.45
CA PRO A 516 -2.24 9.71 13.70
C PRO A 516 -1.05 10.18 14.55
N LEU A 517 -1.04 11.47 14.89
CA LEU A 517 0.01 12.00 15.74
C LEU A 517 0.14 11.18 17.03
N PRO A 518 1.36 10.84 17.47
CA PRO A 518 1.55 10.34 18.82
C PRO A 518 1.07 11.43 19.80
N ARG A 519 -0.03 11.16 20.52
CA ARG A 519 -0.67 12.10 21.47
C ARG A 519 0.25 12.62 22.59
N LYS A 520 1.51 12.17 22.69
CA LYS A 520 2.33 12.31 23.90
C LYS A 520 3.76 12.80 23.69
N ALA A 521 4.22 13.00 22.46
CA ALA A 521 5.56 13.53 22.23
C ALA A 521 5.54 14.68 21.22
N THR A 522 5.91 15.86 21.68
CA THR A 522 6.29 17.00 20.86
C THR A 522 7.43 17.65 21.63
N PHE A 523 8.55 17.91 20.97
CA PHE A 523 9.73 18.51 21.57
C PHE A 523 9.98 19.88 20.93
N THR A 524 10.69 20.78 21.58
CA THR A 524 11.34 21.92 20.90
C THR A 524 12.73 21.49 20.41
N ASP A 525 13.39 22.33 19.61
CA ASP A 525 14.80 22.12 19.23
C ASP A 525 15.77 22.04 20.42
N ASP A 526 15.43 22.69 21.55
CA ASP A 526 16.13 22.54 22.83
C ASP A 526 15.76 21.23 23.59
N CYS A 527 15.05 20.32 22.94
CA CYS A 527 14.61 19.01 23.43
C CYS A 527 13.65 19.06 24.63
N LYS A 528 13.02 20.20 24.91
CA LYS A 528 11.99 20.26 25.97
C LYS A 528 10.67 19.67 25.47
N LYS A 529 10.02 18.88 26.33
CA LYS A 529 8.69 18.34 26.04
C LYS A 529 7.65 19.45 26.05
N VAL A 530 6.92 19.58 24.95
CA VAL A 530 5.69 20.34 24.82
C VAL A 530 4.53 19.34 24.74
N ARG A 531 3.47 19.50 25.55
CA ARG A 531 2.31 18.61 25.43
C ARG A 531 1.54 18.95 24.15
N GLY A 532 1.45 18.00 23.23
CA GLY A 532 0.59 18.11 22.05
C GLY A 532 -0.88 18.23 22.47
N GLY A 533 -1.59 19.22 21.96
CA GLY A 533 -3.05 19.32 22.06
C GLY A 533 -3.63 20.56 22.77
N MET A 534 -2.83 21.42 23.38
CA MET A 534 -3.35 22.65 24.00
C MET A 534 -2.78 23.90 23.31
N PHE A 535 -3.65 24.55 22.53
CA PHE A 535 -3.35 25.74 21.72
C PHE A 535 -2.59 26.82 22.52
N SER A 536 -2.95 27.02 23.79
CA SER A 536 -2.33 27.98 24.70
C SER A 536 -0.86 27.70 25.04
N GLN A 537 -0.45 26.43 25.17
CA GLN A 537 0.93 26.09 25.55
C GLN A 537 1.91 26.30 24.39
N ARG A 538 1.48 26.07 23.15
CA ARG A 538 2.28 26.38 21.96
C ARG A 538 2.48 27.87 21.80
N PHE A 539 1.44 28.70 21.95
CA PHE A 539 1.61 30.15 21.90
C PHE A 539 2.48 30.69 23.01
N ALA A 540 2.41 30.12 24.23
CA ALA A 540 3.35 30.47 25.28
C ALA A 540 4.80 30.14 24.87
N THR A 541 5.02 29.01 24.20
CA THR A 541 6.35 28.61 23.70
C THR A 541 6.83 29.50 22.57
N VAL A 542 5.97 29.80 21.59
CA VAL A 542 6.24 30.74 20.49
C VAL A 542 6.57 32.12 21.04
N SER A 543 5.70 32.67 21.90
CA SER A 543 5.89 33.98 22.52
C SER A 543 7.17 34.03 23.35
N THR A 544 7.48 32.97 24.11
CA THR A 544 8.72 32.88 24.90
C THR A 544 9.96 32.81 24.01
N ALA A 545 9.93 32.00 22.96
CA ALA A 545 11.02 31.90 22.00
C ALA A 545 11.24 33.26 21.32
N VAL A 546 10.18 33.84 20.77
CA VAL A 546 10.20 35.17 20.13
C VAL A 546 10.75 36.24 21.07
N LYS A 547 10.27 36.32 22.33
CA LYS A 547 10.78 37.28 23.32
C LYS A 547 12.24 37.05 23.65
N ARG A 548 12.65 35.78 23.78
CA ARG A 548 14.05 35.41 24.04
C ARG A 548 14.95 35.84 22.89
N PHE A 549 14.53 35.61 21.64
CA PHE A 549 15.32 35.96 20.46
C PHE A 549 15.29 37.46 20.16
N ASP A 550 14.20 38.18 20.41
CA ASP A 550 14.18 39.64 20.29
C ASP A 550 15.13 40.29 21.32
N ALA A 551 15.08 39.83 22.58
CA ALA A 551 15.96 40.34 23.63
C ALA A 551 17.44 39.98 23.39
N SER A 552 17.72 38.77 22.91
CA SER A 552 19.09 38.33 22.59
C SER A 552 19.60 38.98 21.31
N GLY A 553 18.72 39.20 20.34
CA GLY A 553 19.07 39.80 19.05
C GLY A 553 19.45 41.24 19.11
N LYS A 554 18.75 42.02 19.93
CA LYS A 554 19.16 43.39 20.23
C LYS A 554 20.56 43.45 20.84
N LYS A 555 20.96 42.45 21.63
CA LYS A 555 22.30 42.36 22.23
C LYS A 555 23.36 41.84 21.26
N LEU A 556 22.98 40.97 20.32
CA LEU A 556 23.89 40.32 19.37
C LEU A 556 23.95 41.02 18.00
N GLY A 557 23.30 42.17 17.86
CA GLY A 557 23.28 42.94 16.61
C GLY A 557 22.50 42.27 15.48
N TRP A 558 21.53 41.41 15.80
CA TRP A 558 20.66 40.78 14.81
C TRP A 558 19.76 41.85 14.17
N ARG A 559 19.66 41.80 12.84
CA ARG A 559 18.97 42.82 12.05
C ARG A 559 17.47 42.56 11.98
N HIS A 560 17.10 41.29 11.85
CA HIS A 560 15.71 40.88 11.60
C HIS A 560 15.35 39.61 12.38
N VAL A 561 14.16 39.59 12.97
CA VAL A 561 13.56 38.40 13.60
C VAL A 561 12.23 38.11 12.89
N ALA A 562 12.16 36.99 12.18
CA ALA A 562 10.97 36.55 11.45
C ALA A 562 10.29 35.34 12.11
N PHE A 563 8.97 35.28 12.00
CA PHE A 563 8.16 34.10 12.32
C PHE A 563 7.56 33.51 11.04
N VAL A 564 7.78 32.23 10.81
CA VAL A 564 7.29 31.48 9.65
C VAL A 564 6.52 30.25 10.11
N SER A 565 5.21 30.23 9.89
CA SER A 565 4.40 29.01 10.08
C SER A 565 4.26 28.26 8.77
N ILE A 566 4.46 26.94 8.75
CA ILE A 566 4.25 26.10 7.56
C ILE A 566 3.01 25.25 7.79
N HIS A 567 2.05 25.33 6.86
CA HIS A 567 0.79 24.60 6.93
C HIS A 567 0.54 23.80 5.65
N VAL A 568 -0.08 22.62 5.80
CA VAL A 568 -0.48 21.73 4.70
C VAL A 568 -1.85 21.14 5.03
N ASP A 569 -2.89 21.96 4.94
CA ASP A 569 -4.21 21.61 5.44
C ASP A 569 -5.03 20.75 4.48
N SER A 570 -5.30 19.49 4.82
CA SER A 570 -6.21 18.61 4.08
C SER A 570 -7.67 18.97 4.35
N LEU A 571 -8.28 19.70 3.42
CA LEU A 571 -9.73 19.85 3.27
C LEU A 571 -10.17 19.07 2.04
N GLY A 572 -11.31 18.37 2.11
CA GLY A 572 -11.91 17.59 1.02
C GLY A 572 -12.30 18.33 -0.28
N GLY A 573 -11.53 19.31 -0.77
CA GLY A 573 -11.83 20.14 -1.94
C GLY A 573 -10.60 20.47 -2.80
N ASN A 574 -10.83 21.25 -3.87
CA ASN A 574 -9.80 21.61 -4.87
C ASN A 574 -8.55 22.19 -4.22
N VAL A 575 -7.39 21.70 -4.68
CA VAL A 575 -6.07 22.11 -4.22
C VAL A 575 -5.87 23.60 -4.53
N SER A 576 -5.57 24.39 -3.50
CA SER A 576 -4.88 25.66 -3.71
C SER A 576 -3.38 25.38 -3.63
N GLY A 577 -2.61 25.86 -4.60
CA GLY A 577 -1.16 25.84 -4.58
C GLY A 577 -0.58 26.67 -3.43
N ALA A 578 0.76 26.69 -3.32
CA ALA A 578 1.42 27.37 -2.22
C ALA A 578 1.13 28.87 -2.23
N HIS A 579 0.76 29.44 -1.08
CA HIS A 579 0.54 30.88 -0.92
C HIS A 579 1.03 31.38 0.44
N ALA A 580 1.42 32.65 0.46
CA ALA A 580 1.88 33.37 1.63
C ALA A 580 0.73 34.14 2.28
N VAL A 581 0.68 34.18 3.61
CA VAL A 581 -0.34 34.94 4.35
C VAL A 581 0.35 35.77 5.42
N CYS A 582 0.10 37.07 5.43
CA CYS A 582 0.71 38.02 6.38
C CYS A 582 -0.36 38.78 7.17
N TRP A 583 0.02 39.36 8.30
CA TRP A 583 -0.88 40.20 9.08
C TRP A 583 -0.89 41.64 8.53
N PRO A 584 -2.05 42.34 8.48
CA PRO A 584 -2.07 43.74 8.04
C PRO A 584 -1.20 44.63 8.93
N GLY A 585 -0.28 45.38 8.32
CA GLY A 585 0.63 46.31 9.00
C GLY A 585 2.01 45.73 9.34
N ASP A 586 2.30 44.49 8.96
CA ASP A 586 3.65 43.94 8.98
C ASP A 586 4.53 44.50 7.88
N VAL A 587 5.84 44.42 8.08
CA VAL A 587 6.82 44.59 6.99
C VAL A 587 6.58 43.44 6.02
N ASP A 588 6.30 43.76 4.75
CA ASP A 588 5.77 42.81 3.77
C ASP A 588 6.78 41.71 3.39
N LEU A 589 6.86 40.66 4.21
CA LEU A 589 7.51 39.38 3.84
C LEU A 589 6.74 38.63 2.75
N GLY A 590 5.43 38.88 2.65
CA GLY A 590 4.55 38.16 1.75
C GLY A 590 4.89 38.39 0.28
N GLU A 591 5.23 39.62 -0.10
CA GLU A 591 5.51 39.99 -1.48
C GLU A 591 6.83 39.38 -2.01
N PRO A 592 7.98 39.49 -1.33
CA PRO A 592 9.22 38.82 -1.74
C PRO A 592 9.08 37.29 -1.86
N ILE A 593 8.38 36.66 -0.91
CA ILE A 593 8.18 35.21 -0.93
C ILE A 593 7.21 34.82 -2.05
N ALA A 594 6.14 35.59 -2.27
CA ALA A 594 5.24 35.37 -3.40
C ALA A 594 5.95 35.50 -4.75
N ALA A 595 6.86 36.46 -4.89
CA ALA A 595 7.67 36.62 -6.09
C ALA A 595 8.53 35.37 -6.36
N GLU A 596 9.13 34.78 -5.33
CA GLU A 596 9.89 33.53 -5.44
C GLU A 596 8.99 32.31 -5.73
N LEU A 597 7.82 32.23 -5.10
CA LEU A 597 6.84 31.18 -5.37
C LEU A 597 6.33 31.25 -6.82
N ALA A 598 6.17 32.45 -7.38
CA ALA A 598 5.77 32.63 -8.78
C ALA A 598 6.79 31.98 -9.74
N LYS A 599 8.09 32.09 -9.46
CA LYS A 599 9.18 31.53 -10.30
C LYS A 599 9.12 30.00 -10.42
N ILE A 600 8.57 29.31 -9.42
CA ILE A 600 8.49 27.85 -9.40
C ILE A 600 7.15 27.29 -9.91
N GLY A 601 6.22 28.16 -10.32
CA GLY A 601 4.95 27.79 -10.95
C GLY A 601 3.96 27.12 -10.01
N VAL A 602 3.95 27.50 -8.73
CA VAL A 602 3.02 26.95 -7.71
C VAL A 602 1.76 27.80 -7.50
N ALA A 603 1.53 28.80 -8.35
CA ALA A 603 0.38 29.69 -8.26
C ALA A 603 -0.94 28.98 -8.58
N THR A 604 -1.98 29.27 -7.79
CA THR A 604 -3.35 28.86 -8.12
C THR A 604 -3.95 29.88 -9.08
N PRO A 605 -4.51 29.46 -10.23
CA PRO A 605 -5.23 30.39 -11.11
C PRO A 605 -6.34 31.11 -10.33
N GLY A 606 -6.31 32.45 -10.34
CA GLY A 606 -7.32 33.30 -9.71
C GLY A 606 -7.19 33.52 -8.19
N ARG A 607 -6.15 32.99 -7.53
CA ARG A 607 -5.83 33.32 -6.13
C ARG A 607 -4.51 34.08 -6.05
N PRO A 608 -4.42 35.20 -5.30
CA PRO A 608 -3.15 35.88 -5.15
C PRO A 608 -2.16 34.96 -4.41
N LEU A 609 -0.90 35.01 -4.81
CA LEU A 609 0.19 34.26 -4.17
C LEU A 609 0.48 34.76 -2.75
N TRP A 610 -0.05 35.93 -2.40
CA TRP A 610 -0.05 36.42 -1.02
C TRP A 610 -1.32 37.18 -0.67
N GLU A 611 -1.71 37.15 0.61
CA GLU A 611 -2.82 37.94 1.13
C GLU A 611 -2.55 38.48 2.54
N LYS A 612 -3.20 39.60 2.87
CA LYS A 612 -3.25 40.18 4.22
C LYS A 612 -4.55 39.79 4.90
N THR A 613 -4.48 39.24 6.12
CA THR A 613 -5.69 38.82 6.85
C THR A 613 -5.60 39.05 8.35
N LYS A 614 -6.71 39.52 8.94
CA LYS A 614 -6.88 39.61 10.40
C LYS A 614 -7.42 38.33 11.03
N ARG A 615 -7.68 37.29 10.22
CA ARG A 615 -8.38 36.07 10.67
C ARG A 615 -7.43 34.95 11.12
N MET A 616 -6.12 35.11 10.92
CA MET A 616 -5.12 34.10 11.25
C MET A 616 -4.59 34.34 12.66
N GLY A 617 -5.20 33.66 13.64
CA GLY A 617 -4.81 33.79 15.05
C GLY A 617 -3.32 33.52 15.28
N ILE A 618 -2.70 32.62 14.50
CA ILE A 618 -1.30 32.26 14.69
C ILE A 618 -0.30 33.39 14.46
N ILE A 619 -0.61 34.34 13.57
CA ILE A 619 0.21 35.52 13.28
C ILE A 619 -0.34 36.81 13.87
N ALA A 620 -1.35 36.74 14.75
CA ALA A 620 -1.89 37.91 15.40
C ALA A 620 -0.83 38.61 16.30
N PRO A 621 -0.81 39.95 16.37
CA PRO A 621 0.12 40.69 17.24
C PRO A 621 0.12 40.31 18.70
N SER A 622 -1.02 39.89 19.24
CA SER A 622 -1.12 39.39 20.60
C SER A 622 -0.35 38.08 20.82
N ASN A 623 -0.13 37.31 19.77
CA ASN A 623 0.43 35.96 19.82
C ASN A 623 1.90 35.94 19.36
N VAL A 624 2.23 36.74 18.34
CA VAL A 624 3.59 36.90 17.82
C VAL A 624 3.89 38.41 17.76
N PRO A 625 4.61 38.96 18.75
CA PRO A 625 4.92 40.39 18.80
C PRO A 625 6.10 40.78 17.90
N LEU A 626 6.16 40.23 16.67
CA LEU A 626 7.15 40.56 15.64
C LEU A 626 6.49 41.33 14.51
N ARG A 627 7.29 42.14 13.80
CA ARG A 627 6.86 42.85 12.58
C ARG A 627 7.01 42.03 11.30
N LEU A 628 7.71 40.91 11.38
CA LEU A 628 8.00 40.00 10.28
C LEU A 628 7.30 38.66 10.58
N ARG A 629 6.06 38.51 10.12
CA ARG A 629 5.25 37.31 10.40
C ARG A 629 4.61 36.79 9.12
N LEU A 630 4.69 35.49 8.94
CA LEU A 630 4.26 34.82 7.74
C LEU A 630 3.67 33.45 8.08
N VAL A 631 2.58 33.11 7.39
CA VAL A 631 2.16 31.72 7.22
C VAL A 631 2.34 31.35 5.75
N VAL A 632 2.98 30.20 5.50
CA VAL A 632 3.06 29.60 4.17
C VAL A 632 2.16 28.37 4.15
N GLU A 633 1.05 28.52 3.46
CA GLU A 633 0.08 27.48 3.20
C GLU A 633 0.52 26.74 1.94
N MET A 634 1.08 25.55 2.05
CA MET A 634 1.60 24.81 0.89
C MET A 634 0.52 24.08 0.09
N GLY A 635 -0.71 24.04 0.60
CA GLY A 635 -1.88 23.58 -0.14
C GLY A 635 -2.68 22.47 0.53
N VAL A 636 -3.80 22.15 -0.11
CA VAL A 636 -4.85 21.30 0.44
C VAL A 636 -4.86 19.90 -0.19
N PRO A 637 -4.43 18.84 0.51
CA PRO A 637 -4.37 17.49 -0.07
C PRO A 637 -5.72 16.77 -0.09
N ALA A 638 -6.68 17.24 -0.91
CA ALA A 638 -7.81 16.42 -1.29
C ALA A 638 -8.29 16.65 -2.72
N ASN A 639 -7.43 16.38 -3.70
CA ASN A 639 -7.86 15.78 -4.96
C ASN A 639 -6.66 15.22 -5.73
N ASP A 640 -6.95 14.18 -6.50
CA ASP A 640 -6.15 13.46 -7.50
C ASP A 640 -5.82 14.28 -8.77
N GLY A 641 -6.22 15.56 -8.82
CA GLY A 641 -6.22 16.38 -10.04
C GLY A 641 -5.02 17.28 -10.35
N GLY A 642 -3.92 17.34 -9.58
CA GLY A 642 -2.77 18.12 -10.09
C GLY A 642 -1.55 18.38 -9.20
N ASP A 643 -1.73 18.74 -7.92
CA ASP A 643 -0.62 19.27 -7.09
C ASP A 643 -0.39 18.57 -5.75
N SER A 644 -1.40 17.90 -5.18
CA SER A 644 -1.28 17.21 -3.88
C SER A 644 -0.21 16.10 -3.89
N TRP A 645 0.02 15.46 -5.04
CA TRP A 645 1.10 14.50 -5.24
C TRP A 645 2.47 15.18 -5.36
N ARG A 646 2.54 16.45 -5.80
CA ARG A 646 3.80 17.18 -5.93
C ARG A 646 4.37 17.50 -4.56
N LEU A 647 3.55 17.86 -3.58
CA LEU A 647 4.01 18.01 -2.18
C LEU A 647 4.57 16.72 -1.58
N ARG A 648 4.28 15.55 -2.14
CA ARG A 648 4.96 14.29 -1.76
C ARG A 648 6.36 14.18 -2.34
N SER A 649 6.62 14.81 -3.48
CA SER A 649 7.96 14.90 -4.05
C SER A 649 8.86 15.79 -3.20
N GLN A 650 9.94 15.22 -2.66
CA GLN A 650 10.97 15.99 -1.95
C GLN A 650 11.53 17.12 -2.83
N LYS A 651 11.73 16.85 -4.13
CA LYS A 651 12.22 17.86 -5.07
C LYS A 651 11.30 19.08 -5.16
N HIS A 652 9.98 18.87 -5.12
CA HIS A 652 9.03 19.97 -5.19
C HIS A 652 8.97 20.76 -3.88
N ARG A 653 8.99 20.08 -2.74
CA ARG A 653 9.08 20.75 -1.44
C ARG A 653 10.36 21.55 -1.30
N GLN A 654 11.48 21.03 -1.78
CA GLN A 654 12.74 21.77 -1.80
C GLN A 654 12.61 23.09 -2.59
N LYS A 655 11.92 23.09 -3.74
CA LYS A 655 11.67 24.35 -4.48
C LYS A 655 10.89 25.37 -3.65
N ILE A 656 9.89 24.93 -2.89
CA ILE A 656 9.12 25.82 -2.01
C ILE A 656 10.01 26.33 -0.87
N ILE A 657 10.82 25.46 -0.27
CA ILE A 657 11.80 25.81 0.77
C ILE A 657 12.80 26.84 0.26
N ASP A 658 13.36 26.63 -0.94
CA ASP A 658 14.30 27.54 -1.58
C ASP A 658 13.63 28.90 -1.84
N ALA A 659 12.38 28.89 -2.31
CA ALA A 659 11.61 30.12 -2.53
C ALA A 659 11.37 30.91 -1.22
N ILE A 660 11.01 30.23 -0.13
CA ILE A 660 10.87 30.87 1.19
C ILE A 660 12.21 31.45 1.64
N ALA A 661 13.30 30.68 1.53
CA ALA A 661 14.63 31.12 1.93
C ALA A 661 15.13 32.32 1.12
N ASN A 662 14.87 32.34 -0.19
CA ASN A 662 15.21 33.47 -1.05
C ASN A 662 14.41 34.73 -0.72
N GLY A 663 13.11 34.59 -0.46
CA GLY A 663 12.28 35.72 -0.07
C GLY A 663 12.68 36.30 1.30
N LEU A 664 13.14 35.44 2.23
CA LEU A 664 13.73 35.89 3.50
C LEU A 664 15.04 36.64 3.29
N ALA A 665 15.90 36.18 2.37
CA ALA A 665 17.17 36.84 2.06
C ALA A 665 16.95 38.23 1.46
N ALA A 666 15.99 38.37 0.55
CA ALA A 666 15.63 39.66 -0.05
C ALA A 666 15.11 40.70 0.96
N VAL A 667 14.64 40.28 2.14
CA VAL A 667 14.22 41.18 3.24
C VAL A 667 15.34 41.42 4.26
N ASN A 668 16.38 40.58 4.25
CA ASN A 668 17.53 40.70 5.14
C ASN A 668 18.63 41.61 4.57
N ASP A 669 18.70 41.72 3.23
CA ASP A 669 19.48 42.71 2.48
C ASP A 669 18.90 44.13 2.66
#